data_AF-A0A9E4Q2W7-F1
#
_entry.id   AF-A0A9E4Q2W7-F1
#
_cell.length_a   1.000
_cell.length_b   1.000
_cell.length_c   1.000
_cell.angle_alpha   90.00
_cell.angle_beta   90.00
_cell.angle_gamma   90.00
#
_symmetry.space_group_name_H-M   'P 1'
#
loop_
_entity.id
_entity.type
_entity.pdbx_description
1 polymer ?
#
loop_
_entity_poly.entity_id
_entity_poly.type
_entity_poly.pdbx_seq_one_letter_code
_entity_poly.pdbx_strand_id
1 'polypeptide(L)'
;MFKNTGRELGARMLALALGGLMAAAVACGGGGVLFTVVPPTPSNPTPTIGTGPTPTTVTGPSPTIVTEVPQNIVTEVPQKQQGVASLEVQPGTLSLEAGQDLRLTATVRDAQGTELLGRAVTWSSDNPSVALVGIDTGLVKALSPGNATISASFGGQDAKAIVTVLSTKVGSVEVQPGTLSLTLGQDRLLTATVRDAQGTMLPGRAVTWSSDNAAVATVDSVTGLVKAISLGNATISASYEGQVNTAIVTVARVEQVGLVDIQPKTLTLLAGQEEPLIATVKSSQGQPLADREVTWASNNESVATVVRVDSTTGRVKAIGPGEATIEAFSEGRSGEATVTVLASCSEKVLQGDAFYNQGQFQKAIDSYFEAIRLCPQDARTYHKRGQTYIGLGELRVAILDFDEVIRREPGFSAAWYDRAQAHFNLRQFQKAVQDFDEAIRQNSLKPESFHGRGLAYYNLGQFQRSIQDFDEAIKLNIRYDSAFSNRGLAYSHLGQWQRAKADYNEAIRLNPQYAQAFYNRGLAGLGLTQFEGAISDFDEAIGLFLKFQAAYVGRGIAYYRKGQCELAIGDFSEAIRLKPIDATALGNRAVAYTCLGEHQKAIDDWDEVIGFNAEDDFAYNSRGLAYVSQGKHERAKLDFDEATRINPGNCDAYFNRARVNFTLGNDSEGTKDITKGEQCESRR
;
A
#
# COMPACT_ATOMS: atom_id res chain seq x y z
N MET A 1 -75.62 6.82 42.24
CA MET A 1 -74.75 6.62 41.05
C MET A 1 -73.39 7.35 41.14
N PHE A 2 -73.07 8.12 42.20
CA PHE A 2 -71.86 8.97 42.23
C PHE A 2 -70.96 8.74 43.46
N LYS A 3 -70.41 7.53 43.59
CA LYS A 3 -69.32 7.19 44.54
C LYS A 3 -67.97 6.90 43.83
N ASN A 4 -67.90 7.09 42.50
CA ASN A 4 -66.79 6.61 41.65
C ASN A 4 -65.87 7.70 41.06
N THR A 5 -66.14 8.99 41.26
CA THR A 5 -65.37 10.08 40.63
C THR A 5 -63.91 10.15 41.10
N GLY A 6 -63.60 9.77 42.35
CA GLY A 6 -62.21 9.65 42.82
C GLY A 6 -61.42 8.52 42.14
N ARG A 7 -62.11 7.44 41.73
CA ARG A 7 -61.51 6.33 40.96
C ARG A 7 -61.28 6.70 39.50
N GLU A 8 -62.17 7.51 38.90
CA GLU A 8 -62.02 7.99 37.52
C GLU A 8 -60.92 9.04 37.37
N LEU A 9 -60.75 9.97 38.33
CA LEU A 9 -59.59 10.86 38.36
C LEU A 9 -58.27 10.07 38.52
N GLY A 10 -58.26 9.02 39.34
CA GLY A 10 -57.13 8.10 39.46
C GLY A 10 -56.82 7.36 38.14
N ALA A 11 -57.84 6.94 37.38
CA ALA A 11 -57.66 6.30 36.08
C ALA A 11 -57.18 7.29 35.00
N ARG A 12 -57.61 8.56 35.03
CA ARG A 12 -57.14 9.61 34.10
C ARG A 12 -55.72 10.09 34.41
N MET A 13 -55.36 10.15 35.70
CA MET A 13 -53.96 10.29 36.14
C MET A 13 -53.07 9.18 35.59
N LEU A 14 -53.59 7.94 35.48
CA LEU A 14 -52.84 6.83 34.89
C LEU A 14 -52.54 7.08 33.41
N ALA A 15 -53.48 7.61 32.63
CA ALA A 15 -53.27 7.87 31.20
C ALA A 15 -52.28 9.03 30.94
N LEU A 16 -52.38 10.11 31.72
CA LEU A 16 -51.48 11.27 31.62
C LEU A 16 -50.11 11.01 32.27
N ALA A 17 -50.05 10.32 33.42
CA ALA A 17 -48.79 9.95 34.07
C ALA A 17 -48.10 8.79 33.36
N LEU A 18 -48.79 7.76 32.85
CA LEU A 18 -48.14 6.75 31.98
C LEU A 18 -47.71 7.40 30.67
N GLY A 19 -48.51 8.29 30.07
CA GLY A 19 -48.13 9.04 28.87
C GLY A 19 -46.89 9.91 29.09
N GLY A 20 -46.83 10.63 30.21
CA GLY A 20 -45.71 11.47 30.62
C GLY A 20 -44.47 10.71 31.11
N LEU A 21 -44.65 9.60 31.84
CA LEU A 21 -43.56 8.72 32.29
C LEU A 21 -42.99 7.89 31.14
N MET A 22 -43.81 7.51 30.15
CA MET A 22 -43.34 6.91 28.90
C MET A 22 -42.59 7.94 28.04
N ALA A 23 -43.03 9.20 28.00
CA ALA A 23 -42.29 10.29 27.36
C ALA A 23 -40.99 10.67 28.12
N ALA A 24 -40.97 10.59 29.45
CA ALA A 24 -39.74 10.78 30.25
C ALA A 24 -38.77 9.60 30.12
N ALA A 25 -39.28 8.37 29.92
CA ALA A 25 -38.47 7.22 29.53
C ALA A 25 -37.80 7.42 28.16
N VAL A 26 -38.34 8.26 27.26
CA VAL A 26 -37.64 8.68 26.02
C VAL A 26 -36.47 9.65 26.33
N ALA A 27 -36.57 10.46 27.39
CA ALA A 27 -35.50 11.37 27.79
C ALA A 27 -34.38 10.68 28.60
N CYS A 28 -34.69 9.65 29.39
CA CYS A 28 -33.70 8.83 30.11
C CYS A 28 -33.22 7.60 29.33
N GLY A 29 -34.03 7.08 28.40
CA GLY A 29 -33.69 5.98 27.49
C GLY A 29 -32.91 6.41 26.24
N GLY A 30 -32.71 7.72 26.06
CA GLY A 30 -31.77 8.31 25.10
C GLY A 30 -30.33 8.33 25.61
N GLY A 31 -29.97 7.49 26.58
CA GLY A 31 -28.59 7.19 26.89
C GLY A 31 -27.98 6.48 25.69
N GLY A 32 -27.44 7.27 24.76
CA GLY A 32 -26.57 6.78 23.71
C GLY A 32 -25.51 5.92 24.36
N VAL A 33 -25.63 4.61 24.18
CA VAL A 33 -24.53 3.69 24.42
C VAL A 33 -23.45 4.17 23.46
N LEU A 34 -22.45 4.89 23.99
CA LEU A 34 -21.19 5.05 23.30
C LEU A 34 -20.70 3.62 23.03
N PHE A 35 -20.83 3.20 21.76
CA PHE A 35 -20.23 1.96 21.29
C PHE A 35 -18.71 2.13 21.43
N THR A 36 -18.14 1.58 22.50
CA THR A 36 -16.70 1.41 22.61
C THR A 36 -16.29 0.27 21.68
N VAL A 37 -15.80 0.64 20.50
CA VAL A 37 -15.21 -0.29 19.52
C VAL A 37 -13.88 -0.79 20.09
N VAL A 38 -13.82 -2.07 20.48
CA VAL A 38 -12.56 -2.77 20.81
C VAL A 38 -11.94 -3.28 19.50
N PRO A 39 -10.71 -2.89 19.13
CA PRO A 39 -10.04 -3.42 17.94
C PRO A 39 -9.47 -4.83 18.17
N PRO A 40 -9.46 -5.72 17.15
CA PRO A 40 -8.85 -7.06 17.24
C PRO A 40 -7.31 -7.00 17.14
N THR A 41 -6.65 -7.83 17.93
CA THR A 41 -5.18 -8.05 17.92
C THR A 41 -4.73 -8.91 16.72
N PRO A 42 -3.61 -8.58 16.05
CA PRO A 42 -3.03 -9.43 15.02
C PRO A 42 -2.02 -10.45 15.59
N SER A 43 -2.13 -11.68 15.10
CA SER A 43 -1.24 -12.82 15.35
C SER A 43 0.04 -12.76 14.51
N ASN A 44 1.19 -12.96 15.16
CA ASN A 44 2.51 -13.18 14.52
C ASN A 44 2.62 -14.58 13.89
N PRO A 45 3.43 -14.75 12.81
CA PRO A 45 4.08 -16.01 12.52
C PRO A 45 5.62 -15.95 12.67
N THR A 46 6.17 -17.10 13.04
CA THR A 46 7.55 -17.47 13.38
C THR A 46 8.51 -17.57 12.16
N PRO A 47 9.85 -17.68 12.38
CA PRO A 47 10.88 -17.42 11.39
C PRO A 47 11.34 -18.65 10.60
N THR A 48 11.99 -18.42 9.44
CA THR A 48 12.68 -19.46 8.65
C THR A 48 14.16 -19.13 8.46
N ILE A 49 15.00 -20.13 8.74
CA ILE A 49 16.44 -20.31 8.46
C ILE A 49 16.52 -20.77 6.98
N GLY A 50 17.44 -20.43 6.07
CA GLY A 50 18.89 -20.18 6.08
C GLY A 50 19.53 -21.10 5.01
N THR A 51 20.51 -20.61 4.21
CA THR A 51 21.70 -21.34 3.67
C THR A 51 22.41 -20.55 2.56
N GLY A 52 23.75 -20.60 2.58
CA GLY A 52 24.68 -19.83 1.75
C GLY A 52 25.18 -20.51 0.47
N PRO A 53 26.21 -19.93 -0.20
CA PRO A 53 26.46 -20.11 -1.64
C PRO A 53 27.62 -21.06 -1.99
N THR A 54 27.68 -21.47 -3.27
CA THR A 54 28.74 -22.25 -3.94
C THR A 54 29.48 -21.40 -4.99
N PRO A 55 30.77 -21.68 -5.29
CA PRO A 55 31.36 -21.29 -6.57
C PRO A 55 32.11 -22.43 -7.31
N THR A 56 32.38 -22.19 -8.59
CA THR A 56 32.71 -23.15 -9.66
C THR A 56 34.15 -22.99 -10.21
N THR A 57 34.77 -24.13 -10.58
CA THR A 57 35.70 -24.44 -11.71
C THR A 57 37.09 -23.79 -11.89
N VAL A 58 38.11 -24.65 -12.12
CA VAL A 58 39.38 -24.40 -12.87
C VAL A 58 39.77 -25.67 -13.68
N THR A 59 40.35 -25.47 -14.87
CA THR A 59 40.71 -26.41 -15.96
C THR A 59 42.18 -26.90 -15.94
N GLY A 60 42.49 -28.05 -16.56
CA GLY A 60 43.86 -28.60 -16.80
C GLY A 60 44.30 -28.63 -18.29
N PRO A 61 45.53 -29.13 -18.64
CA PRO A 61 45.68 -29.96 -19.87
C PRO A 61 46.88 -30.97 -19.92
N SER A 62 46.81 -32.01 -20.81
CA SER A 62 47.85 -32.51 -21.77
C SER A 62 47.61 -33.96 -22.25
N PRO A 63 48.08 -34.35 -23.47
CA PRO A 63 48.81 -35.63 -23.62
C PRO A 63 49.93 -35.69 -24.70
N THR A 64 50.69 -36.80 -24.64
CA THR A 64 51.90 -37.26 -25.39
C THR A 64 51.58 -38.27 -26.52
N ILE A 65 52.52 -38.58 -27.46
CA ILE A 65 52.74 -39.85 -28.24
C ILE A 65 53.91 -39.63 -29.28
N VAL A 66 54.64 -40.58 -29.92
CA VAL A 66 55.50 -41.76 -29.57
C VAL A 66 55.97 -42.45 -30.90
N THR A 67 57.27 -42.87 -31.01
CA THR A 67 57.93 -43.96 -31.84
C THR A 67 57.81 -44.01 -33.39
N GLU A 68 58.63 -44.67 -34.25
CA GLU A 68 59.91 -45.45 -34.29
C GLU A 68 60.26 -45.72 -35.79
N VAL A 69 61.48 -46.18 -36.09
CA VAL A 69 61.97 -46.67 -37.41
C VAL A 69 62.73 -47.99 -37.21
N PRO A 70 62.74 -48.94 -38.17
CA PRO A 70 64.02 -49.64 -38.48
C PRO A 70 64.20 -50.17 -39.93
N GLN A 71 65.46 -50.38 -40.39
CA GLN A 71 66.05 -51.69 -40.78
C GLN A 71 67.27 -51.67 -41.75
N ASN A 72 68.34 -52.32 -41.30
CA ASN A 72 69.29 -53.31 -41.89
C ASN A 72 69.83 -53.31 -43.36
N ILE A 73 71.15 -53.11 -43.41
CA ILE A 73 72.30 -53.83 -44.05
C ILE A 73 72.06 -55.15 -44.83
N VAL A 74 72.69 -55.28 -46.02
CA VAL A 74 73.43 -56.49 -46.50
C VAL A 74 74.60 -56.08 -47.47
N THR A 75 75.74 -56.76 -47.34
CA THR A 75 76.99 -56.71 -48.14
C THR A 75 77.11 -57.91 -49.10
N GLU A 76 77.73 -57.78 -50.29
CA GLU A 76 78.85 -58.64 -50.78
C GLU A 76 79.35 -58.46 -52.26
N VAL A 77 80.69 -58.43 -52.38
CA VAL A 77 81.66 -58.94 -53.40
C VAL A 77 81.83 -58.28 -54.81
N PRO A 78 83.09 -58.01 -55.31
CA PRO A 78 83.38 -57.18 -56.49
C PRO A 78 83.86 -57.95 -57.77
N GLN A 79 83.48 -57.45 -58.96
CA GLN A 79 84.06 -57.84 -60.27
C GLN A 79 85.01 -56.76 -60.85
N LYS A 80 86.07 -57.25 -61.49
CA LYS A 80 87.27 -56.54 -62.02
C LYS A 80 86.92 -55.49 -63.11
N GLN A 81 87.46 -54.27 -62.95
CA GLN A 81 87.20 -53.05 -63.75
C GLN A 81 87.65 -53.12 -65.22
N GLN A 82 86.79 -52.64 -66.14
CA GLN A 82 87.15 -52.17 -67.49
C GLN A 82 87.36 -50.64 -67.44
N GLY A 83 88.37 -50.12 -68.15
CA GLY A 83 88.76 -48.69 -68.14
C GLY A 83 87.82 -47.76 -68.93
N VAL A 84 87.63 -46.53 -68.44
CA VAL A 84 86.73 -45.47 -68.97
C VAL A 84 87.53 -44.46 -69.80
N ALA A 85 86.96 -43.91 -70.88
CA ALA A 85 87.60 -42.87 -71.69
C ALA A 85 86.90 -41.51 -71.70
N SER A 86 85.57 -41.41 -71.56
CA SER A 86 84.87 -40.12 -71.48
C SER A 86 83.58 -40.15 -70.64
N LEU A 87 83.20 -38.99 -70.09
CA LEU A 87 81.96 -38.74 -69.35
C LEU A 87 81.31 -37.44 -69.86
N GLU A 88 79.99 -37.46 -70.09
CA GLU A 88 79.21 -36.28 -70.51
C GLU A 88 77.93 -36.15 -69.67
N VAL A 89 77.51 -34.93 -69.35
CA VAL A 89 76.27 -34.61 -68.60
C VAL A 89 75.31 -33.82 -69.47
N GLN A 90 74.06 -34.24 -69.53
CA GLN A 90 72.99 -33.52 -70.22
C GLN A 90 71.74 -33.29 -69.34
N PRO A 91 71.09 -32.12 -69.47
CA PRO A 91 71.56 -30.93 -70.20
C PRO A 91 72.77 -30.28 -69.49
N GLY A 92 73.66 -29.63 -70.25
CA GLY A 92 74.82 -28.92 -69.70
C GLY A 92 74.50 -27.58 -69.02
N THR A 93 73.30 -27.03 -69.24
CA THR A 93 72.78 -25.85 -68.53
C THR A 93 71.28 -26.00 -68.26
N LEU A 94 70.83 -25.47 -67.12
CA LEU A 94 69.47 -25.58 -66.63
C LEU A 94 69.04 -24.27 -65.92
N SER A 95 67.79 -23.85 -66.11
CA SER A 95 67.19 -22.75 -65.35
C SER A 95 65.91 -23.21 -64.67
N LEU A 96 65.81 -22.99 -63.35
CA LEU A 96 64.71 -23.42 -62.48
C LEU A 96 64.20 -22.25 -61.63
N GLU A 97 62.95 -22.32 -61.19
CA GLU A 97 62.44 -21.48 -60.10
C GLU A 97 62.67 -22.16 -58.75
N ALA A 98 62.86 -21.38 -57.67
CA ALA A 98 63.08 -21.92 -56.34
C ALA A 98 61.91 -22.85 -55.94
N GLY A 99 62.22 -24.10 -55.60
CA GLY A 99 61.26 -25.17 -55.30
C GLY A 99 61.04 -26.19 -56.41
N GLN A 100 61.58 -25.99 -57.62
CA GLN A 100 61.49 -26.95 -58.73
C GLN A 100 62.63 -27.99 -58.69
N ASP A 101 62.32 -29.22 -59.13
CA ASP A 101 63.27 -30.34 -59.18
C ASP A 101 63.40 -30.88 -60.62
N LEU A 102 64.61 -31.18 -61.10
CA LEU A 102 64.87 -31.77 -62.41
C LEU A 102 66.11 -32.68 -62.42
N ARG A 103 66.07 -33.79 -63.16
CA ARG A 103 67.13 -34.80 -63.18
C ARG A 103 68.10 -34.62 -64.35
N LEU A 104 69.40 -34.56 -64.05
CA LEU A 104 70.50 -34.61 -65.02
C LEU A 104 70.86 -36.07 -65.34
N THR A 105 71.32 -36.31 -66.57
CA THR A 105 71.75 -37.63 -67.04
C THR A 105 73.24 -37.61 -67.37
N ALA A 106 74.00 -38.60 -66.88
CA ALA A 106 75.42 -38.76 -67.17
C ALA A 106 75.66 -40.00 -68.04
N THR A 107 76.43 -39.85 -69.11
CA THR A 107 76.75 -40.91 -70.08
C THR A 107 78.24 -41.21 -70.06
N VAL A 108 78.63 -42.45 -69.72
CA VAL A 108 80.03 -42.92 -69.64
C VAL A 108 80.36 -43.72 -70.90
N ARG A 109 81.51 -43.48 -71.56
CA ARG A 109 81.96 -44.24 -72.73
C ARG A 109 83.38 -44.81 -72.58
N ASP A 110 83.66 -45.94 -73.22
CA ASP A 110 84.99 -46.56 -73.32
C ASP A 110 85.87 -45.90 -74.41
N ALA A 111 87.13 -46.35 -74.52
CA ALA A 111 88.11 -45.79 -75.46
C ALA A 111 87.73 -46.00 -76.94
N GLN A 112 86.75 -46.87 -77.22
CA GLN A 112 86.20 -47.14 -78.54
C GLN A 112 84.92 -46.32 -78.81
N GLY A 113 84.46 -45.52 -77.84
CA GLY A 113 83.25 -44.69 -77.93
C GLY A 113 81.96 -45.41 -77.56
N THR A 114 82.04 -46.67 -77.11
CA THR A 114 80.88 -47.48 -76.70
C THR A 114 80.39 -47.06 -75.32
N GLU A 115 79.08 -46.93 -75.15
CA GLU A 115 78.49 -46.56 -73.87
C GLU A 115 78.58 -47.69 -72.85
N LEU A 116 79.12 -47.37 -71.66
CA LEU A 116 79.24 -48.28 -70.54
C LEU A 116 77.96 -48.19 -69.69
N LEU A 117 76.97 -49.03 -70.03
CA LEU A 117 75.69 -49.06 -69.34
C LEU A 117 75.80 -49.56 -67.90
N GLY A 118 74.98 -49.00 -67.01
CA GLY A 118 74.84 -49.46 -65.61
C GLY A 118 75.96 -49.02 -64.66
N ARG A 119 76.78 -48.04 -65.04
CA ARG A 119 77.86 -47.50 -64.19
C ARG A 119 77.33 -46.42 -63.25
N ALA A 120 77.65 -46.54 -61.95
CA ALA A 120 77.24 -45.57 -60.94
C ALA A 120 78.11 -44.30 -61.02
N VAL A 121 77.52 -43.19 -61.45
CA VAL A 121 78.17 -41.87 -61.52
C VAL A 121 77.85 -41.07 -60.26
N THR A 122 78.86 -40.48 -59.63
CA THR A 122 78.68 -39.67 -58.42
C THR A 122 78.49 -38.20 -58.77
N TRP A 123 77.51 -37.54 -58.14
CA TRP A 123 77.14 -36.15 -58.39
C TRP A 123 77.45 -35.25 -57.19
N SER A 124 77.89 -34.02 -57.44
CA SER A 124 78.08 -33.00 -56.42
C SER A 124 77.65 -31.61 -56.91
N SER A 125 77.26 -30.72 -55.98
CA SER A 125 76.96 -29.32 -56.25
C SER A 125 78.00 -28.43 -55.57
N ASP A 126 78.52 -27.43 -56.27
CA ASP A 126 79.44 -26.44 -55.69
C ASP A 126 78.74 -25.48 -54.70
N ASN A 127 77.42 -25.33 -54.83
CA ASN A 127 76.62 -24.43 -54.01
C ASN A 127 75.27 -25.09 -53.63
N PRO A 128 75.28 -25.99 -52.63
CA PRO A 128 74.10 -26.75 -52.23
C PRO A 128 72.97 -25.90 -51.66
N SER A 129 73.20 -24.64 -51.24
CA SER A 129 72.15 -23.73 -50.78
C SER A 129 71.37 -23.09 -51.93
N VAL A 130 71.92 -23.07 -53.15
CA VAL A 130 71.27 -22.60 -54.38
C VAL A 130 70.60 -23.76 -55.10
N ALA A 131 71.33 -24.85 -55.38
CA ALA A 131 70.77 -26.05 -55.96
C ALA A 131 71.44 -27.31 -55.38
N LEU A 132 70.64 -28.20 -54.82
CA LEU A 132 71.09 -29.47 -54.24
C LEU A 132 70.98 -30.57 -55.28
N VAL A 133 71.99 -31.45 -55.42
CA VAL A 133 71.91 -32.62 -56.30
C VAL A 133 71.98 -33.93 -55.49
N GLY A 134 71.15 -34.90 -55.84
CA GLY A 134 71.21 -36.24 -55.28
C GLY A 134 72.46 -36.99 -55.75
N ILE A 135 73.29 -37.42 -54.79
CA ILE A 135 74.66 -37.94 -55.02
C ILE A 135 74.74 -39.12 -55.99
N ASP A 136 73.72 -39.98 -56.05
CA ASP A 136 73.66 -41.15 -56.96
C ASP A 136 72.54 -41.06 -58.00
N THR A 137 71.73 -39.99 -57.96
CA THR A 137 70.52 -39.88 -58.79
C THR A 137 70.66 -38.85 -59.91
N GLY A 138 71.48 -37.81 -59.71
CA GLY A 138 71.52 -36.65 -60.60
C GLY A 138 70.27 -35.76 -60.51
N LEU A 139 69.37 -35.98 -59.53
CA LEU A 139 68.20 -35.12 -59.32
C LEU A 139 68.61 -33.81 -58.65
N VAL A 140 68.43 -32.70 -59.33
CA VAL A 140 68.71 -31.33 -58.87
C VAL A 140 67.45 -30.71 -58.30
N LYS A 141 67.53 -30.10 -57.13
CA LYS A 141 66.48 -29.34 -56.45
C LYS A 141 66.90 -27.88 -56.29
N ALA A 142 66.15 -26.96 -56.90
CA ALA A 142 66.38 -25.52 -56.79
C ALA A 142 65.88 -25.02 -55.43
N LEU A 143 66.72 -24.33 -54.67
CA LEU A 143 66.40 -23.91 -53.30
C LEU A 143 66.34 -22.39 -53.15
N SER A 144 67.36 -21.67 -53.60
CA SER A 144 67.42 -20.22 -53.48
C SER A 144 68.00 -19.58 -54.74
N PRO A 145 67.61 -18.34 -55.09
CA PRO A 145 68.07 -17.69 -56.32
C PRO A 145 69.60 -17.58 -56.38
N GLY A 146 70.19 -17.93 -57.52
CA GLY A 146 71.64 -17.96 -57.71
C GLY A 146 72.08 -18.98 -58.76
N ASN A 147 73.38 -19.18 -58.91
CA ASN A 147 73.94 -20.21 -59.79
C ASN A 147 74.66 -21.29 -58.96
N ALA A 148 74.51 -22.55 -59.38
CA ALA A 148 75.23 -23.70 -58.85
C ALA A 148 75.74 -24.57 -60.01
N THR A 149 76.98 -25.04 -59.91
CA THR A 149 77.58 -25.99 -60.84
C THR A 149 77.45 -27.41 -60.28
N ILE A 150 76.78 -28.27 -61.04
CA ILE A 150 76.61 -29.68 -60.74
C ILE A 150 77.68 -30.49 -61.49
N SER A 151 78.52 -31.24 -60.76
CA SER A 151 79.59 -32.06 -61.33
C SER A 151 79.25 -33.54 -61.20
N ALA A 152 79.42 -34.31 -62.28
CA ALA A 152 79.30 -35.76 -62.33
C ALA A 152 80.69 -36.38 -62.54
N SER A 153 81.03 -37.40 -61.76
CA SER A 153 82.36 -38.01 -61.73
C SER A 153 82.27 -39.54 -61.83
N PHE A 154 83.06 -40.14 -62.73
CA PHE A 154 83.19 -41.59 -62.83
C PHE A 154 84.55 -42.01 -63.42
N GLY A 155 85.23 -42.97 -62.76
CA GLY A 155 86.46 -43.58 -63.31
C GLY A 155 87.61 -42.62 -63.60
N GLY A 156 87.69 -41.48 -62.89
CA GLY A 156 88.69 -40.43 -63.08
C GLY A 156 88.34 -39.37 -64.14
N GLN A 157 87.13 -39.43 -64.72
CA GLN A 157 86.60 -38.42 -65.64
C GLN A 157 85.48 -37.61 -64.97
N ASP A 158 85.42 -36.31 -65.27
CA ASP A 158 84.43 -35.37 -64.74
C ASP A 158 83.68 -34.63 -65.86
N ALA A 159 82.38 -34.41 -65.68
CA ALA A 159 81.55 -33.56 -66.54
C ALA A 159 80.67 -32.63 -65.69
N LYS A 160 80.30 -31.46 -66.21
CA LYS A 160 79.63 -30.40 -65.44
C LYS A 160 78.37 -29.88 -66.13
N ALA A 161 77.38 -29.48 -65.32
CA ALA A 161 76.21 -28.72 -65.74
C ALA A 161 76.01 -27.48 -64.84
N ILE A 162 75.51 -26.37 -65.39
CA ILE A 162 75.22 -25.14 -64.62
C ILE A 162 73.71 -25.02 -64.38
N VAL A 163 73.31 -24.80 -63.13
CA VAL A 163 71.91 -24.60 -62.71
C VAL A 163 71.73 -23.16 -62.23
N THR A 164 70.80 -22.43 -62.82
CA THR A 164 70.42 -21.06 -62.44
C THR A 164 69.03 -21.06 -61.81
N VAL A 165 68.91 -20.56 -60.58
CA VAL A 165 67.64 -20.39 -59.85
C VAL A 165 67.19 -18.92 -59.90
N LEU A 166 65.96 -18.64 -60.34
CA LEU A 166 65.44 -17.29 -60.58
C LEU A 166 64.85 -16.62 -59.31
N SER A 167 64.84 -15.27 -59.24
CA SER A 167 64.26 -14.48 -58.12
C SER A 167 62.90 -13.82 -58.47
N THR A 168 61.94 -13.86 -57.53
CA THR A 168 60.59 -13.28 -57.67
C THR A 168 60.54 -11.81 -57.19
N LYS A 169 59.89 -10.91 -57.95
CA LYS A 169 59.76 -9.47 -57.64
C LYS A 169 58.57 -9.15 -56.72
N VAL A 170 58.71 -8.14 -55.87
CA VAL A 170 57.65 -7.62 -54.95
C VAL A 170 56.61 -6.77 -55.69
N GLY A 171 55.34 -6.91 -55.29
CA GLY A 171 54.20 -6.15 -55.84
C GLY A 171 53.65 -5.07 -54.90
N SER A 172 53.56 -5.31 -53.58
CA SER A 172 53.03 -4.32 -52.63
C SER A 172 53.50 -4.52 -51.17
N VAL A 173 53.32 -3.47 -50.37
CA VAL A 173 53.41 -3.46 -48.89
C VAL A 173 52.06 -2.98 -48.36
N GLU A 174 51.56 -3.55 -47.27
CA GLU A 174 50.28 -3.18 -46.66
C GLU A 174 50.41 -3.04 -45.14
N VAL A 175 50.03 -1.89 -44.58
CA VAL A 175 50.12 -1.56 -43.14
C VAL A 175 48.76 -1.71 -42.46
N GLN A 176 48.72 -2.39 -41.31
CA GLN A 176 47.52 -2.58 -40.52
C GLN A 176 47.75 -2.31 -39.01
N PRO A 177 46.82 -1.60 -38.33
CA PRO A 177 45.69 -0.85 -38.89
C PRO A 177 46.13 0.41 -39.68
N GLY A 178 45.36 0.81 -40.69
CA GLY A 178 45.63 2.00 -41.51
C GLY A 178 45.38 3.34 -40.80
N THR A 179 44.68 3.33 -39.65
CA THR A 179 44.52 4.49 -38.76
C THR A 179 44.61 4.05 -37.30
N LEU A 180 45.27 4.84 -36.47
CA LEU A 180 45.53 4.53 -35.07
C LEU A 180 45.39 5.79 -34.19
N SER A 181 44.53 5.75 -33.18
CA SER A 181 44.38 6.83 -32.20
C SER A 181 45.08 6.47 -30.90
N LEU A 182 46.03 7.30 -30.45
CA LEU A 182 46.84 7.08 -29.26
C LEU A 182 46.66 8.23 -28.25
N THR A 183 46.78 7.91 -26.97
CA THR A 183 46.96 8.91 -25.92
C THR A 183 48.45 9.22 -25.74
N LEU A 184 48.77 10.43 -25.27
CA LEU A 184 50.14 10.85 -25.03
C LEU A 184 50.91 9.84 -24.15
N GLY A 185 52.04 9.33 -24.63
CA GLY A 185 52.87 8.33 -23.94
C GLY A 185 52.45 6.87 -24.16
N GLN A 186 51.41 6.60 -24.95
CA GLN A 186 50.99 5.26 -25.31
C GLN A 186 51.83 4.69 -26.46
N ASP A 187 52.18 3.40 -26.36
CA ASP A 187 52.88 2.65 -27.39
C ASP A 187 51.93 1.62 -28.03
N ARG A 188 51.99 1.45 -29.36
CA ARG A 188 51.18 0.46 -30.11
C ARG A 188 51.94 -0.05 -31.33
N LEU A 189 51.82 -1.34 -31.59
CA LEU A 189 52.49 -2.01 -32.71
C LEU A 189 51.66 -1.90 -34.00
N LEU A 190 52.29 -1.43 -35.09
CA LEU A 190 51.77 -1.59 -36.44
C LEU A 190 52.39 -2.84 -37.09
N THR A 191 51.63 -3.46 -37.98
CA THR A 191 52.08 -4.63 -38.74
C THR A 191 52.12 -4.31 -40.23
N ALA A 192 53.13 -4.82 -40.94
CA ALA A 192 53.24 -4.68 -42.39
C ALA A 192 53.35 -6.05 -43.04
N THR A 193 52.65 -6.24 -44.17
CA THR A 193 52.74 -7.46 -44.98
C THR A 193 53.27 -7.13 -46.37
N VAL A 194 54.23 -7.92 -46.86
CA VAL A 194 54.81 -7.77 -48.21
C VAL A 194 54.19 -8.84 -49.12
N ARG A 195 53.74 -8.44 -50.31
CA ARG A 195 53.10 -9.34 -51.29
C ARG A 195 53.75 -9.23 -52.68
N ASP A 196 53.72 -10.30 -53.46
CA ASP A 196 54.10 -10.28 -54.88
C ASP A 196 53.05 -9.56 -55.75
N ALA A 197 53.30 -9.46 -57.06
CA ALA A 197 52.37 -8.80 -57.99
C ALA A 197 51.01 -9.52 -58.15
N GLN A 198 50.92 -10.77 -57.69
CA GLN A 198 49.72 -11.61 -57.72
C GLN A 198 48.99 -11.62 -56.37
N GLY A 199 49.52 -10.93 -55.35
CA GLY A 199 48.94 -10.79 -54.01
C GLY A 199 49.37 -11.87 -53.01
N THR A 200 50.28 -12.77 -53.38
CA THR A 200 50.82 -13.82 -52.50
C THR A 200 51.74 -13.21 -51.47
N MET A 201 51.60 -13.60 -50.19
CA MET A 201 52.49 -13.12 -49.13
C MET A 201 53.91 -13.64 -49.33
N LEU A 202 54.88 -12.75 -49.14
CA LEU A 202 56.31 -13.05 -49.15
C LEU A 202 56.84 -13.02 -47.70
N PRO A 203 56.77 -14.15 -46.96
CA PRO A 203 57.16 -14.18 -45.54
C PRO A 203 58.67 -13.92 -45.35
N GLY A 204 59.04 -13.38 -44.18
CA GLY A 204 60.44 -13.14 -43.80
C GLY A 204 61.08 -11.89 -44.42
N ARG A 205 60.31 -11.07 -45.14
CA ARG A 205 60.77 -9.83 -45.78
C ARG A 205 60.65 -8.66 -44.79
N ALA A 206 61.78 -8.17 -44.28
CA ALA A 206 61.80 -7.08 -43.31
C ALA A 206 61.55 -5.73 -43.99
N VAL A 207 60.46 -5.06 -43.63
CA VAL A 207 60.14 -3.70 -44.09
C VAL A 207 60.91 -2.66 -43.26
N THR A 208 61.14 -1.49 -43.82
CA THR A 208 61.69 -0.34 -43.09
C THR A 208 60.57 0.64 -42.74
N TRP A 209 60.46 1.01 -41.47
CA TRP A 209 59.45 1.94 -40.96
C TRP A 209 60.00 3.36 -40.80
N SER A 210 59.16 4.36 -41.09
CA SER A 210 59.48 5.78 -40.87
C SER A 210 58.25 6.58 -40.44
N SER A 211 58.43 7.61 -39.64
CA SER A 211 57.40 8.61 -39.31
C SER A 211 57.68 9.91 -40.05
N ASP A 212 56.66 10.50 -40.67
CA ASP A 212 56.76 11.84 -41.28
C ASP A 212 56.94 12.95 -40.22
N ASN A 213 56.50 12.70 -38.98
CA ASN A 213 56.50 13.65 -37.88
C ASN A 213 56.81 12.94 -36.57
N ALA A 214 58.10 12.64 -36.39
CA ALA A 214 58.64 12.00 -35.19
C ALA A 214 58.43 12.81 -33.90
N ALA A 215 58.14 14.12 -34.00
CA ALA A 215 57.80 14.93 -32.82
C ALA A 215 56.41 14.59 -32.28
N VAL A 216 55.49 14.14 -33.13
CA VAL A 216 54.14 13.71 -32.74
C VAL A 216 54.12 12.22 -32.38
N ALA A 217 54.63 11.35 -33.26
CA ALA A 217 54.76 9.93 -32.98
C ALA A 217 56.02 9.34 -33.62
N THR A 218 56.82 8.63 -32.84
CA THR A 218 57.97 7.86 -33.35
C THR A 218 57.54 6.46 -33.74
N VAL A 219 58.29 5.82 -34.64
CA VAL A 219 58.13 4.40 -34.94
C VAL A 219 59.51 3.73 -34.91
N ASP A 220 59.59 2.56 -34.28
CA ASP A 220 60.79 1.74 -34.34
C ASP A 220 61.00 1.22 -35.77
N SER A 221 62.17 1.49 -36.34
CA SER A 221 62.46 1.30 -37.77
C SER A 221 62.41 -0.15 -38.24
N VAL A 222 62.43 -1.11 -37.30
CA VAL A 222 62.45 -2.56 -37.58
C VAL A 222 61.15 -3.22 -37.15
N THR A 223 60.65 -2.91 -35.96
CA THR A 223 59.51 -3.61 -35.34
C THR A 223 58.16 -3.00 -35.68
N GLY A 224 58.10 -1.72 -36.08
CA GLY A 224 56.82 -1.02 -36.29
C GLY A 224 56.14 -0.57 -34.99
N LEU A 225 56.84 -0.58 -33.86
CA LEU A 225 56.31 -0.07 -32.59
C LEU A 225 56.22 1.46 -32.62
N VAL A 226 55.01 1.99 -32.62
CA VAL A 226 54.72 3.42 -32.60
C VAL A 226 54.64 3.92 -31.16
N LYS A 227 55.29 5.04 -30.85
CA LYS A 227 55.18 5.73 -29.55
C LYS A 227 54.61 7.12 -29.72
N ALA A 228 53.59 7.46 -28.94
CA ALA A 228 52.98 8.78 -28.94
C ALA A 228 53.80 9.79 -28.11
N ILE A 229 54.36 10.82 -28.75
CA ILE A 229 55.30 11.78 -28.15
C ILE A 229 54.66 13.13 -27.85
N SER A 230 53.86 13.67 -28.77
CA SER A 230 53.16 14.95 -28.58
C SER A 230 51.86 14.99 -29.39
N LEU A 231 51.00 15.99 -29.12
CA LEU A 231 49.69 16.07 -29.74
C LEU A 231 49.78 16.42 -31.23
N GLY A 232 48.95 15.78 -32.04
CA GLY A 232 48.87 16.04 -33.48
C GLY A 232 48.67 14.75 -34.28
N ASN A 233 48.92 14.84 -35.58
CA ASN A 233 48.89 13.69 -36.49
C ASN A 233 50.30 13.39 -37.02
N ALA A 234 50.63 12.12 -37.17
CA ALA A 234 51.82 11.61 -37.84
C ALA A 234 51.43 10.48 -38.80
N THR A 235 52.03 10.45 -39.98
CA THR A 235 51.91 9.37 -40.94
C THR A 235 53.09 8.42 -40.79
N ILE A 236 52.79 7.17 -40.46
CA ILE A 236 53.78 6.10 -40.35
C ILE A 236 53.81 5.31 -41.67
N SER A 237 54.98 5.19 -42.29
CA SER A 237 55.18 4.52 -43.57
C SER A 237 55.98 3.23 -43.39
N ALA A 238 55.56 2.14 -44.02
CA ALA A 238 56.35 0.93 -44.20
C ALA A 238 56.81 0.83 -45.65
N SER A 239 58.10 0.55 -45.86
CA SER A 239 58.72 0.48 -47.19
C SER A 239 59.53 -0.80 -47.42
N TYR A 240 59.41 -1.39 -48.62
CA TYR A 240 60.20 -2.55 -49.05
C TYR A 240 60.38 -2.57 -50.57
N GLU A 241 61.62 -2.68 -51.06
CA GLU A 241 61.97 -2.74 -52.49
C GLU A 241 61.25 -1.69 -53.38
N GLY A 242 61.12 -0.46 -52.88
CA GLY A 242 60.51 0.67 -53.58
C GLY A 242 58.98 0.77 -53.46
N GLN A 243 58.32 -0.20 -52.83
CA GLN A 243 56.89 -0.13 -52.48
C GLN A 243 56.71 0.48 -51.10
N VAL A 244 55.69 1.33 -50.93
CA VAL A 244 55.40 2.03 -49.67
C VAL A 244 53.90 2.01 -49.37
N ASN A 245 53.53 1.81 -48.12
CA ASN A 245 52.17 1.97 -47.63
C ASN A 245 52.16 2.64 -46.25
N THR A 246 51.08 3.32 -45.89
CA THR A 246 51.05 4.24 -44.75
C THR A 246 49.87 4.01 -43.81
N ALA A 247 50.06 4.40 -42.55
CA ALA A 247 49.01 4.50 -41.53
C ALA A 247 49.03 5.88 -40.88
N ILE A 248 47.85 6.42 -40.56
CA ILE A 248 47.70 7.71 -39.88
C ILE A 248 47.61 7.47 -38.37
N VAL A 249 48.50 8.09 -37.61
CA VAL A 249 48.52 8.08 -36.15
C VAL A 249 48.08 9.44 -35.63
N THR A 250 46.99 9.47 -34.86
CA THR A 250 46.51 10.69 -34.18
C THR A 250 46.79 10.58 -32.70
N VAL A 251 47.58 11.50 -32.15
CA VAL A 251 47.90 11.59 -30.73
C VAL A 251 47.06 12.71 -30.10
N ALA A 252 46.18 12.32 -29.17
CA ALA A 252 45.32 13.24 -28.44
C ALA A 252 45.55 13.13 -26.93
N ARG A 253 45.12 14.14 -26.16
CA ARG A 253 45.02 14.01 -24.70
C ARG A 253 43.76 13.21 -24.37
N VAL A 254 43.79 12.52 -23.23
CA VAL A 254 42.55 12.07 -22.59
C VAL A 254 41.79 13.32 -22.16
N GLU A 255 40.57 13.48 -22.64
CA GLU A 255 39.69 14.55 -22.16
C GLU A 255 39.37 14.31 -20.70
N GLN A 256 39.68 15.30 -19.86
CA GLN A 256 39.39 15.23 -18.42
C GLN A 256 37.93 15.57 -18.18
N VAL A 257 37.34 14.90 -17.18
CA VAL A 257 36.00 15.23 -16.69
C VAL A 257 35.99 16.67 -16.15
N GLY A 258 35.15 17.51 -16.76
CA GLY A 258 34.90 18.87 -16.32
C GLY A 258 33.65 18.98 -15.45
N LEU A 259 32.63 18.18 -15.74
CA LEU A 259 31.31 18.24 -15.11
C LEU A 259 30.66 16.84 -15.09
N VAL A 260 30.01 16.51 -13.97
CA VAL A 260 29.04 15.41 -13.89
C VAL A 260 27.66 16.03 -13.71
N ASP A 261 26.77 15.83 -14.68
CA ASP A 261 25.43 16.42 -14.67
C ASP A 261 24.36 15.35 -14.43
N ILE A 262 23.70 15.41 -13.27
CA ILE A 262 22.60 14.51 -12.92
C ILE A 262 21.25 15.07 -13.37
N GLN A 263 20.42 14.22 -13.97
CA GLN A 263 19.02 14.49 -14.29
C GLN A 263 18.09 13.38 -13.78
N PRO A 264 16.89 13.73 -13.24
CA PRO A 264 16.50 15.07 -12.82
C PRO A 264 17.34 15.60 -11.64
N LYS A 265 17.43 16.93 -11.49
CA LYS A 265 18.12 17.58 -10.35
C LYS A 265 17.39 17.43 -9.03
N THR A 266 16.08 17.24 -9.08
CA THR A 266 15.23 17.02 -7.92
C THR A 266 14.25 15.87 -8.18
N LEU A 267 14.05 15.01 -7.19
CA LEU A 267 13.02 13.98 -7.17
C LEU A 267 12.16 14.16 -5.91
N THR A 268 10.85 13.98 -6.05
CA THR A 268 9.94 13.87 -4.90
C THR A 268 9.23 12.52 -4.97
N LEU A 269 9.49 11.65 -4.00
CA LEU A 269 9.04 10.26 -3.97
C LEU A 269 8.22 9.97 -2.73
N LEU A 270 7.28 9.03 -2.79
CA LEU A 270 6.69 8.42 -1.60
C LEU A 270 7.60 7.30 -1.10
N ALA A 271 7.70 7.12 0.22
CA ALA A 271 8.43 6.02 0.81
C ALA A 271 8.04 4.67 0.16
N GLY A 272 9.03 3.91 -0.32
CA GLY A 272 8.87 2.67 -1.06
C GLY A 272 8.93 2.78 -2.60
N GLN A 273 8.84 3.99 -3.17
CA GLN A 273 8.99 4.19 -4.63
C GLN A 273 10.45 4.12 -5.08
N GLU A 274 10.66 3.75 -6.35
CA GLU A 274 11.97 3.71 -7.00
C GLU A 274 11.92 4.52 -8.30
N GLU A 275 12.92 5.39 -8.54
CA GLU A 275 13.05 6.18 -9.76
C GLU A 275 14.52 6.27 -10.20
N PRO A 276 14.82 6.36 -11.51
CA PRO A 276 16.19 6.48 -11.98
C PRO A 276 16.70 7.92 -11.95
N LEU A 277 17.98 8.07 -11.66
CA LEU A 277 18.79 9.25 -11.94
C LEU A 277 19.80 8.90 -13.04
N ILE A 278 19.98 9.81 -13.99
CA ILE A 278 20.91 9.65 -15.11
C ILE A 278 22.02 10.68 -14.95
N ALA A 279 23.27 10.22 -14.89
CA ALA A 279 24.45 11.07 -14.88
C ALA A 279 25.05 11.18 -16.29
N THR A 280 25.22 12.41 -16.78
CA THR A 280 25.95 12.70 -18.01
C THR A 280 27.32 13.29 -17.65
N VAL A 281 28.39 12.55 -17.94
CA VAL A 281 29.78 13.03 -17.75
C VAL A 281 30.19 13.87 -18.95
N LYS A 282 30.70 15.07 -18.72
CA LYS A 282 31.12 16.02 -19.77
C LYS A 282 32.54 16.52 -19.52
N SER A 283 33.28 16.80 -20.59
CA SER A 283 34.58 17.47 -20.52
C SER A 283 34.44 18.93 -20.08
N SER A 284 35.56 19.61 -19.81
CA SER A 284 35.57 21.04 -19.47
C SER A 284 35.01 21.94 -20.58
N GLN A 285 34.91 21.44 -21.81
CA GLN A 285 34.32 22.12 -22.96
C GLN A 285 32.86 21.73 -23.21
N GLY A 286 32.28 20.88 -22.36
CA GLY A 286 30.88 20.47 -22.43
C GLY A 286 30.58 19.28 -23.35
N GLN A 287 31.61 18.61 -23.90
CA GLN A 287 31.42 17.42 -24.74
C GLN A 287 31.14 16.18 -23.88
N PRO A 288 30.17 15.32 -24.23
CA PRO A 288 29.87 14.12 -23.45
C PRO A 288 30.97 13.06 -23.55
N LEU A 289 31.39 12.52 -22.41
CA LEU A 289 32.42 11.49 -22.27
C LEU A 289 31.74 10.16 -21.89
N ALA A 290 31.26 9.43 -22.90
CA ALA A 290 30.43 8.23 -22.70
C ALA A 290 31.20 6.99 -22.17
N ASP A 291 32.53 7.03 -22.20
CA ASP A 291 33.42 5.96 -21.73
C ASP A 291 33.74 6.04 -20.23
N ARG A 292 33.27 7.09 -19.54
CA ARG A 292 33.59 7.33 -18.13
C ARG A 292 32.61 6.62 -17.21
N GLU A 293 33.15 5.92 -16.22
CA GLU A 293 32.34 5.29 -15.18
C GLU A 293 31.83 6.31 -14.17
N VAL A 294 30.62 6.07 -13.67
CA VAL A 294 29.98 6.86 -12.61
C VAL A 294 29.73 5.98 -11.39
N THR A 295 30.16 6.46 -10.23
CA THR A 295 29.79 5.88 -8.92
C THR A 295 28.73 6.74 -8.25
N TRP A 296 27.84 6.12 -7.49
CA TRP A 296 26.69 6.78 -6.86
C TRP A 296 26.75 6.63 -5.34
N ALA A 297 26.37 7.67 -4.61
CA ALA A 297 26.28 7.66 -3.15
C ALA A 297 25.06 8.47 -2.67
N SER A 298 24.52 8.11 -1.50
CA SER A 298 23.52 8.90 -0.79
C SER A 298 24.12 9.45 0.50
N ASN A 299 23.87 10.72 0.81
CA ASN A 299 24.29 11.29 2.09
C ASN A 299 23.42 10.82 3.29
N ASN A 300 22.25 10.23 3.02
CA ASN A 300 21.32 9.78 4.03
C ASN A 300 20.52 8.56 3.54
N GLU A 301 21.10 7.38 3.72
CA GLU A 301 20.50 6.10 3.31
C GLU A 301 19.21 5.75 4.08
N SER A 302 18.96 6.38 5.24
CA SER A 302 17.69 6.21 5.95
C SER A 302 16.51 6.91 5.27
N VAL A 303 16.79 7.88 4.40
CA VAL A 303 15.80 8.61 3.60
C VAL A 303 15.74 8.05 2.18
N ALA A 304 16.88 7.93 1.49
CA ALA A 304 16.93 7.36 0.15
C ALA A 304 18.24 6.63 -0.10
N THR A 305 18.18 5.48 -0.75
CA THR A 305 19.35 4.71 -1.20
C THR A 305 19.49 4.81 -2.71
N VAL A 306 20.69 4.60 -3.26
CA VAL A 306 20.92 4.55 -4.70
C VAL A 306 21.79 3.35 -5.05
N VAL A 307 21.37 2.60 -6.07
CA VAL A 307 22.12 1.45 -6.58
C VAL A 307 22.42 1.65 -8.06
N ARG A 308 23.68 1.44 -8.44
CA ARG A 308 24.10 1.53 -9.84
C ARG A 308 23.39 0.44 -10.68
N VAL A 309 22.78 0.86 -11.79
CA VAL A 309 22.13 -0.04 -12.77
C VAL A 309 23.06 -0.30 -13.96
N ASP A 310 23.67 0.75 -14.50
CA ASP A 310 24.62 0.72 -15.62
C ASP A 310 25.71 1.78 -15.42
N SER A 311 26.51 2.08 -16.46
CA SER A 311 27.62 3.05 -16.40
C SER A 311 27.20 4.48 -16.05
N THR A 312 25.94 4.84 -16.27
CA THR A 312 25.40 6.21 -16.13
C THR A 312 24.12 6.32 -15.30
N THR A 313 23.46 5.21 -15.00
CA THR A 313 22.15 5.20 -14.31
C THR A 313 22.27 4.71 -12.87
N GLY A 314 21.78 5.52 -11.93
CA GLY A 314 21.57 5.14 -10.53
C GLY A 314 20.07 4.98 -10.25
N ARG A 315 19.63 3.81 -9.77
CA ARG A 315 18.24 3.61 -9.31
C ARG A 315 18.13 4.04 -7.86
N VAL A 316 17.38 5.11 -7.61
CA VAL A 316 17.10 5.64 -6.28
C VAL A 316 15.89 4.91 -5.71
N LYS A 317 15.97 4.47 -4.45
CA LYS A 317 14.86 3.91 -3.69
C LYS A 317 14.56 4.79 -2.48
N ALA A 318 13.33 5.28 -2.38
CA ALA A 318 12.83 6.02 -1.23
C ALA A 318 12.61 5.08 -0.04
N ILE A 319 13.23 5.38 1.10
CA ILE A 319 13.20 4.56 2.32
C ILE A 319 12.28 5.18 3.38
N GLY A 320 12.53 6.42 3.78
CA GLY A 320 11.81 7.08 4.86
C GLY A 320 11.66 8.58 4.62
N PRO A 321 10.67 9.25 5.26
CA PRO A 321 10.39 10.65 5.00
C PRO A 321 11.56 11.57 5.38
N GLY A 322 11.89 12.52 4.51
CA GLY A 322 13.00 13.45 4.71
C GLY A 322 13.60 13.93 3.39
N GLU A 323 14.79 14.51 3.46
CA GLU A 323 15.57 14.91 2.28
C GLU A 323 16.93 14.21 2.29
N ALA A 324 17.35 13.73 1.13
CA ALA A 324 18.67 13.15 0.88
C ALA A 324 19.27 13.75 -0.39
N THR A 325 20.58 13.93 -0.41
CA THR A 325 21.35 14.30 -1.59
C THR A 325 21.98 13.04 -2.16
N ILE A 326 21.72 12.78 -3.44
CA ILE A 326 22.35 11.74 -4.23
C ILE A 326 23.48 12.35 -5.05
N GLU A 327 24.68 11.84 -4.86
CA GLU A 327 25.89 12.29 -5.53
C GLU A 327 26.34 11.26 -6.57
N ALA A 328 26.66 11.74 -7.77
CA ALA A 328 27.29 10.96 -8.83
C ALA A 328 28.71 11.46 -9.01
N PHE A 329 29.69 10.56 -8.96
CA PHE A 329 31.12 10.87 -9.01
C PHE A 329 31.79 10.21 -10.20
N SER A 330 32.64 10.95 -10.90
CA SER A 330 33.51 10.47 -11.97
C SER A 330 34.83 11.26 -11.98
N GLU A 331 35.95 10.56 -11.88
CA GLU A 331 37.32 11.11 -11.99
C GLU A 331 37.59 12.39 -11.18
N GLY A 332 37.14 12.45 -9.93
CA GLY A 332 37.39 13.61 -9.05
C GLY A 332 36.38 14.75 -9.20
N ARG A 333 35.37 14.60 -10.05
CA ARG A 333 34.24 15.52 -10.18
C ARG A 333 32.96 14.85 -9.72
N SER A 334 32.06 15.65 -9.17
CA SER A 334 30.73 15.19 -8.80
C SER A 334 29.62 16.10 -9.30
N GLY A 335 28.44 15.52 -9.41
CA GLY A 335 27.18 16.20 -9.56
C GLY A 335 26.25 15.74 -8.45
N GLU A 336 25.26 16.56 -8.12
CA GLU A 336 24.29 16.27 -7.06
C GLU A 336 22.86 16.38 -7.59
N ALA A 337 21.98 15.58 -6.99
CA ALA A 337 20.54 15.69 -7.11
C ALA A 337 19.89 15.55 -5.72
N THR A 338 18.83 16.31 -5.47
CA THR A 338 18.09 16.28 -4.20
C THR A 338 16.88 15.35 -4.30
N VAL A 339 16.72 14.45 -3.35
CA VAL A 339 15.58 13.53 -3.25
C VAL A 339 14.80 13.85 -1.98
N THR A 340 13.58 14.35 -2.15
CA THR A 340 12.62 14.55 -1.05
C THR A 340 11.69 13.34 -0.98
N VAL A 341 11.72 12.62 0.14
CA VAL A 341 10.82 11.50 0.39
C VAL A 341 9.68 11.95 1.29
N LEU A 342 8.45 11.74 0.83
CA LEU A 342 7.23 11.94 1.59
C LEU A 342 6.81 10.61 2.23
N ALA A 343 6.15 10.69 3.40
CA ALA A 343 5.59 9.51 4.04
C ALA A 343 4.59 8.80 3.10
N SER A 344 4.51 7.47 3.21
CA SER A 344 3.48 6.72 2.47
C SER A 344 2.11 6.91 3.11
N CYS A 345 1.02 6.74 2.33
CA CYS A 345 -0.31 6.81 2.94
C CYS A 345 -0.54 5.70 3.97
N SER A 346 -0.04 4.49 3.75
CA SER A 346 -0.10 3.38 4.72
C SER A 346 0.57 3.71 6.04
N GLU A 347 1.71 4.40 6.01
CA GLU A 347 2.42 4.85 7.22
C GLU A 347 1.58 5.87 7.99
N LYS A 348 0.94 6.82 7.28
CA LYS A 348 0.05 7.81 7.89
C LYS A 348 -1.22 7.19 8.47
N VAL A 349 -1.76 6.15 7.85
CA VAL A 349 -2.88 5.37 8.43
C VAL A 349 -2.44 4.68 9.73
N LEU A 350 -1.28 4.01 9.74
CA LEU A 350 -0.76 3.35 10.95
C LEU A 350 -0.47 4.36 12.08
N GLN A 351 0.05 5.53 11.74
CA GLN A 351 0.24 6.62 12.69
C GLN A 351 -1.11 7.10 13.27
N GLY A 352 -2.12 7.27 12.43
CA GLY A 352 -3.47 7.60 12.85
C GLY A 352 -4.08 6.55 13.78
N ASP A 353 -3.94 5.26 13.42
CA ASP A 353 -4.40 4.13 14.24
C ASP A 353 -3.72 4.11 15.61
N ALA A 354 -2.41 4.38 15.66
CA ALA A 354 -1.66 4.46 16.91
C ALA A 354 -2.15 5.61 17.80
N PHE A 355 -2.39 6.80 17.24
CA PHE A 355 -2.93 7.92 17.99
C PHE A 355 -4.37 7.68 18.46
N TYR A 356 -5.20 7.04 17.62
CA TYR A 356 -6.57 6.67 17.98
C TYR A 356 -6.59 5.75 19.21
N ASN A 357 -5.75 4.70 19.19
CA ASN A 357 -5.64 3.75 20.31
C ASN A 357 -5.10 4.40 21.60
N GLN A 358 -4.38 5.51 21.49
CA GLN A 358 -3.92 6.32 22.63
C GLN A 358 -4.95 7.36 23.09
N GLY A 359 -6.14 7.43 22.48
CA GLY A 359 -7.16 8.44 22.74
C GLY A 359 -6.80 9.85 22.24
N GLN A 360 -5.73 9.99 21.46
CA GLN A 360 -5.28 11.28 20.90
C GLN A 360 -6.02 11.56 19.58
N PHE A 361 -7.34 11.71 19.66
CA PHE A 361 -8.23 11.76 18.49
C PHE A 361 -7.90 12.86 17.48
N GLN A 362 -7.50 14.05 17.93
CA GLN A 362 -7.12 15.12 17.00
C GLN A 362 -5.87 14.76 16.16
N LYS A 363 -4.83 14.18 16.78
CA LYS A 363 -3.64 13.75 16.05
C LYS A 363 -3.92 12.57 15.12
N ALA A 364 -4.86 11.70 15.50
CA ALA A 364 -5.34 10.64 14.65
C ALA A 364 -6.01 11.21 13.39
N ILE A 365 -6.91 12.19 13.56
CA ILE A 365 -7.57 12.92 12.47
C ILE A 365 -6.54 13.58 11.55
N ASP A 366 -5.54 14.28 12.10
CA ASP A 366 -4.50 14.95 11.29
C ASP A 366 -3.69 13.92 10.47
N SER A 367 -3.40 12.76 11.05
CA SER A 367 -2.69 11.68 10.36
C SER A 367 -3.54 11.03 9.27
N TYR A 368 -4.82 10.76 9.52
CA TYR A 368 -5.75 10.25 8.51
C TYR A 368 -6.03 11.28 7.42
N PHE A 369 -6.07 12.57 7.75
CA PHE A 369 -6.20 13.65 6.78
C PHE A 369 -5.03 13.64 5.80
N GLU A 370 -3.81 13.54 6.31
CA GLU A 370 -2.62 13.45 5.45
C GLU A 370 -2.61 12.14 4.64
N ALA A 371 -3.01 11.01 5.23
CA ALA A 371 -3.18 9.75 4.49
C ALA A 371 -4.17 9.89 3.33
N ILE A 372 -5.30 10.56 3.53
CA ILE A 372 -6.30 10.84 2.50
C ILE A 372 -5.75 11.77 1.42
N ARG A 373 -4.95 12.78 1.79
CA ARG A 373 -4.29 13.68 0.84
C ARG A 373 -3.36 12.91 -0.11
N LEU A 374 -2.67 11.90 0.41
CA LEU A 374 -1.74 11.04 -0.32
C LEU A 374 -2.46 9.94 -1.14
N CYS A 375 -3.52 9.36 -0.58
CA CYS A 375 -4.30 8.26 -1.18
C CYS A 375 -5.81 8.56 -1.14
N PRO A 376 -6.32 9.48 -1.98
CA PRO A 376 -7.71 9.96 -1.89
C PRO A 376 -8.77 8.93 -2.31
N GLN A 377 -8.35 7.78 -2.85
CA GLN A 377 -9.24 6.68 -3.22
C GLN A 377 -9.40 5.63 -2.11
N ASP A 378 -8.62 5.70 -1.03
CA ASP A 378 -8.73 4.74 0.06
C ASP A 378 -9.94 5.06 0.95
N ALA A 379 -11.06 4.40 0.64
CA ALA A 379 -12.31 4.55 1.37
C ALA A 379 -12.17 4.18 2.86
N ARG A 380 -11.31 3.22 3.21
CA ARG A 380 -11.15 2.77 4.60
C ARG A 380 -10.54 3.84 5.49
N THR A 381 -9.70 4.70 4.94
CA THR A 381 -9.13 5.82 5.71
C THR A 381 -10.16 6.91 6.00
N TYR A 382 -11.07 7.21 5.06
CA TYR A 382 -12.24 8.06 5.35
C TYR A 382 -13.10 7.44 6.47
N HIS A 383 -13.37 6.14 6.41
CA HIS A 383 -14.14 5.45 7.44
C HIS A 383 -13.48 5.56 8.83
N LYS A 384 -12.18 5.31 8.94
CA LYS A 384 -11.41 5.49 10.18
C LYS A 384 -11.47 6.92 10.73
N ARG A 385 -11.36 7.92 9.86
CA ARG A 385 -11.46 9.34 10.27
C ARG A 385 -12.87 9.70 10.72
N GLY A 386 -13.89 9.23 10.00
CA GLY A 386 -15.30 9.39 10.36
C GLY A 386 -15.63 8.77 11.73
N GLN A 387 -15.15 7.56 12.00
CA GLN A 387 -15.28 6.94 13.33
C GLN A 387 -14.57 7.74 14.43
N THR A 388 -13.41 8.33 14.11
CA THR A 388 -12.70 9.21 15.05
C THR A 388 -13.51 10.47 15.35
N TYR A 389 -14.18 11.06 14.35
CA TYR A 389 -15.10 12.18 14.56
C TYR A 389 -16.32 11.80 15.41
N ILE A 390 -16.88 10.59 15.25
CA ILE A 390 -17.92 10.09 16.17
C ILE A 390 -17.41 10.09 17.61
N GLY A 391 -16.19 9.60 17.85
CA GLY A 391 -15.56 9.58 19.17
C GLY A 391 -15.41 10.96 19.82
N LEU A 392 -15.30 12.02 19.01
CA LEU A 392 -15.29 13.42 19.46
C LEU A 392 -16.69 14.06 19.56
N GLY A 393 -17.75 13.36 19.16
CA GLY A 393 -19.11 13.91 19.10
C GLY A 393 -19.37 14.78 17.85
N GLU A 394 -18.43 14.84 16.91
CA GLU A 394 -18.51 15.63 15.68
C GLU A 394 -19.31 14.90 14.58
N LEU A 395 -20.56 14.56 14.90
CA LEU A 395 -21.40 13.66 14.09
C LEU A 395 -21.63 14.18 12.66
N ARG A 396 -21.74 15.50 12.47
CA ARG A 396 -21.97 16.08 11.14
C ARG A 396 -20.75 15.94 10.23
N VAL A 397 -19.55 16.05 10.79
CA VAL A 397 -18.30 15.88 10.03
C VAL A 397 -18.07 14.39 9.73
N ALA A 398 -18.38 13.51 10.70
CA ALA A 398 -18.33 12.07 10.49
C ALA A 398 -19.21 11.62 9.31
N ILE A 399 -20.42 12.17 9.18
CA ILE A 399 -21.33 11.88 8.07
C ILE A 399 -20.68 12.18 6.71
N LEU A 400 -19.96 13.29 6.58
CA LEU A 400 -19.27 13.64 5.32
C LEU A 400 -18.20 12.61 4.94
N ASP A 401 -17.47 12.10 5.93
CA ASP A 401 -16.50 11.04 5.69
C ASP A 401 -17.19 9.73 5.28
N PHE A 402 -18.31 9.36 5.91
CA PHE A 402 -19.07 8.18 5.49
C PHE A 402 -19.72 8.32 4.12
N ASP A 403 -20.15 9.53 3.74
CA ASP A 403 -20.60 9.82 2.37
C ASP A 403 -19.48 9.54 1.36
N GLU A 404 -18.25 9.95 1.67
CA GLU A 404 -17.08 9.69 0.85
C GLU A 404 -16.73 8.19 0.78
N VAL A 405 -16.91 7.44 1.87
CA VAL A 405 -16.77 5.97 1.87
C VAL A 405 -17.78 5.34 0.93
N ILE A 406 -19.07 5.66 1.10
CA ILE A 406 -20.18 5.09 0.34
C ILE A 406 -20.07 5.42 -1.15
N ARG A 407 -19.58 6.63 -1.49
CA ARG A 407 -19.34 7.04 -2.88
C ARG A 407 -18.28 6.20 -3.58
N ARG A 408 -17.27 5.71 -2.85
CA ARG A 408 -16.16 4.90 -3.38
C ARG A 408 -16.46 3.40 -3.32
N GLU A 409 -16.99 2.96 -2.19
CA GLU A 409 -17.31 1.56 -1.89
C GLU A 409 -18.77 1.44 -1.41
N PRO A 410 -19.77 1.46 -2.30
CA PRO A 410 -21.18 1.37 -1.92
C PRO A 410 -21.54 0.10 -1.14
N GLY A 411 -20.77 -0.98 -1.34
CA GLY A 411 -20.92 -2.25 -0.63
C GLY A 411 -20.33 -2.27 0.78
N PHE A 412 -19.71 -1.18 1.25
CA PHE A 412 -19.13 -1.12 2.58
C PHE A 412 -20.21 -0.92 3.65
N SER A 413 -20.81 -2.03 4.08
CA SER A 413 -21.95 -2.05 5.02
C SER A 413 -21.69 -1.33 6.36
N ALA A 414 -20.45 -1.32 6.86
CA ALA A 414 -20.10 -0.61 8.09
C ALA A 414 -20.24 0.91 7.96
N ALA A 415 -19.98 1.49 6.79
CA ALA A 415 -20.12 2.93 6.58
C ALA A 415 -21.59 3.37 6.60
N TRP A 416 -22.48 2.58 5.99
CA TRP A 416 -23.92 2.79 6.08
C TRP A 416 -24.40 2.70 7.53
N TYR A 417 -23.97 1.67 8.28
CA TYR A 417 -24.33 1.52 9.69
C TYR A 417 -23.83 2.70 10.54
N ASP A 418 -22.57 3.10 10.39
CA ASP A 418 -22.00 4.19 11.21
C ASP A 418 -22.64 5.55 10.85
N ARG A 419 -22.97 5.80 9.57
CA ARG A 419 -23.74 6.98 9.15
C ARG A 419 -25.17 6.96 9.68
N ALA A 420 -25.82 5.80 9.69
CA ALA A 420 -27.14 5.61 10.29
C ALA A 420 -27.14 5.98 11.77
N GLN A 421 -26.12 5.56 12.52
CA GLN A 421 -25.97 5.91 13.93
C GLN A 421 -25.70 7.39 14.15
N ALA A 422 -24.89 8.03 13.30
CA ALA A 422 -24.70 9.46 13.35
C ALA A 422 -26.02 10.22 13.09
N HIS A 423 -26.83 9.80 12.10
CA HIS A 423 -28.16 10.35 11.88
C HIS A 423 -29.11 10.11 13.04
N PHE A 424 -29.09 8.92 13.64
CA PHE A 424 -29.92 8.59 14.81
C PHE A 424 -29.60 9.52 15.99
N ASN A 425 -28.32 9.71 16.30
CA ASN A 425 -27.86 10.59 17.38
C ASN A 425 -28.18 12.07 17.11
N LEU A 426 -28.27 12.48 15.85
CA LEU A 426 -28.76 13.80 15.44
C LEU A 426 -30.30 13.90 15.39
N ARG A 427 -31.02 12.87 15.87
CA ARG A 427 -32.50 12.75 15.82
C ARG A 427 -33.09 12.79 14.41
N GLN A 428 -32.29 12.47 13.40
CA GLN A 428 -32.71 12.38 11.99
C GLN A 428 -33.19 10.96 11.68
N PHE A 429 -34.24 10.51 12.40
CA PHE A 429 -34.63 9.11 12.45
C PHE A 429 -35.02 8.54 11.08
N GLN A 430 -35.66 9.30 10.19
CA GLN A 430 -35.96 8.83 8.84
C GLN A 430 -34.70 8.54 8.01
N LYS A 431 -33.66 9.36 8.12
CA LYS A 431 -32.38 9.13 7.44
C LYS A 431 -31.65 7.94 8.04
N ALA A 432 -31.66 7.81 9.37
CA ALA A 432 -31.11 6.64 10.04
C ALA A 432 -31.76 5.34 9.55
N VAL A 433 -33.10 5.30 9.41
CA VAL A 433 -33.81 4.15 8.84
C VAL A 433 -33.30 3.80 7.44
N GLN A 434 -33.17 4.80 6.55
CA GLN A 434 -32.69 4.58 5.18
C GLN A 434 -31.29 3.98 5.14
N ASP A 435 -30.40 4.48 5.99
CA ASP A 435 -29.02 3.98 6.04
C ASP A 435 -28.92 2.60 6.70
N PHE A 436 -29.74 2.30 7.72
CA PHE A 436 -29.83 0.94 8.25
C PHE A 436 -30.41 -0.05 7.23
N ASP A 437 -31.41 0.37 6.44
CA ASP A 437 -31.93 -0.45 5.34
C ASP A 437 -30.81 -0.84 4.38
N GLU A 438 -29.95 0.12 4.01
CA GLU A 438 -28.79 -0.15 3.15
C GLU A 438 -27.73 -1.02 3.83
N ALA A 439 -27.40 -0.76 5.10
CA ALA A 439 -26.47 -1.59 5.84
C ALA A 439 -26.92 -3.07 5.88
N ILE A 440 -28.21 -3.31 6.12
CA ILE A 440 -28.82 -4.65 6.12
C ILE A 440 -28.82 -5.23 4.69
N ARG A 441 -29.15 -4.44 3.66
CA ARG A 441 -29.09 -4.87 2.24
C ARG A 441 -27.69 -5.31 1.82
N GLN A 442 -26.65 -4.60 2.26
CA GLN A 442 -25.24 -4.96 2.02
C GLN A 442 -24.76 -6.12 2.92
N ASN A 443 -25.70 -6.93 3.41
CA ASN A 443 -25.49 -8.15 4.18
C ASN A 443 -24.79 -7.94 5.53
N SER A 444 -25.06 -6.81 6.20
CA SER A 444 -24.80 -6.69 7.64
C SER A 444 -25.82 -7.54 8.40
N LEU A 445 -25.57 -8.84 8.53
CA LEU A 445 -26.33 -9.74 9.43
C LEU A 445 -25.97 -9.50 10.92
N LYS A 446 -25.79 -8.23 11.28
CA LYS A 446 -25.45 -7.80 12.62
C LYS A 446 -26.74 -7.50 13.39
N PRO A 447 -26.95 -8.10 14.58
CA PRO A 447 -28.08 -7.77 15.46
C PRO A 447 -28.26 -6.26 15.67
N GLU A 448 -27.14 -5.52 15.75
CA GLU A 448 -27.10 -4.09 16.00
C GLU A 448 -27.72 -3.26 14.86
N SER A 449 -27.65 -3.72 13.61
CA SER A 449 -28.24 -3.02 12.47
C SER A 449 -29.77 -3.06 12.53
N PHE A 450 -30.35 -4.23 12.84
CA PHE A 450 -31.78 -4.37 13.08
C PHE A 450 -32.22 -3.62 14.34
N HIS A 451 -31.48 -3.74 15.43
CA HIS A 451 -31.78 -3.01 16.67
C HIS A 451 -31.77 -1.49 16.49
N GLY A 452 -30.76 -0.95 15.79
CA GLY A 452 -30.67 0.47 15.47
C GLY A 452 -31.84 0.96 14.61
N ARG A 453 -32.24 0.18 13.58
CA ARG A 453 -33.42 0.50 12.77
C ARG A 453 -34.72 0.42 13.58
N GLY A 454 -34.84 -0.60 14.44
CA GLY A 454 -35.96 -0.77 15.36
C GLY A 454 -36.11 0.41 16.33
N LEU A 455 -34.99 0.92 16.86
CA LEU A 455 -34.96 2.15 17.67
C LEU A 455 -35.38 3.38 16.86
N ALA A 456 -34.93 3.51 15.61
CA ALA A 456 -35.34 4.61 14.75
C ALA A 456 -36.85 4.57 14.46
N TYR A 457 -37.42 3.40 14.15
CA TYR A 457 -38.87 3.24 14.02
C TYR A 457 -39.63 3.54 15.30
N TYR A 458 -39.11 3.14 16.46
CA TYR A 458 -39.71 3.45 17.76
C TYR A 458 -39.84 4.96 17.95
N ASN A 459 -38.77 5.72 17.70
CA ASN A 459 -38.78 7.18 17.82
C ASN A 459 -39.67 7.87 16.79
N LEU A 460 -40.00 7.18 15.68
CA LEU A 460 -40.98 7.62 14.69
C LEU A 460 -42.43 7.24 15.05
N GLY A 461 -42.67 6.59 16.19
CA GLY A 461 -43.97 6.06 16.59
C GLY A 461 -44.43 4.84 15.79
N GLN A 462 -43.56 4.24 14.97
CA GLN A 462 -43.85 3.07 14.15
C GLN A 462 -43.61 1.77 14.95
N PHE A 463 -44.32 1.62 16.07
CA PHE A 463 -44.06 0.56 17.05
C PHE A 463 -44.15 -0.85 16.48
N GLN A 464 -45.07 -1.13 15.54
CA GLN A 464 -45.19 -2.46 14.94
C GLN A 464 -43.95 -2.83 14.09
N ARG A 465 -43.36 -1.88 13.37
CA ARG A 465 -42.12 -2.10 12.59
C ARG A 465 -40.91 -2.22 13.50
N SER A 466 -40.89 -1.42 14.57
CA SER A 466 -39.89 -1.51 15.62
C SER A 466 -39.84 -2.92 16.25
N ILE A 467 -41.01 -3.51 16.57
CA ILE A 467 -41.11 -4.88 17.08
C ILE A 467 -40.51 -5.90 16.10
N GLN A 468 -40.83 -5.80 14.80
CA GLN A 468 -40.29 -6.70 13.79
C GLN A 468 -38.76 -6.66 13.73
N ASP A 469 -38.18 -5.46 13.80
CA ASP A 469 -36.73 -5.31 13.79
C ASP A 469 -36.07 -5.83 15.07
N PHE A 470 -36.68 -5.61 16.23
CA PHE A 470 -36.18 -6.22 17.47
C PHE A 470 -36.31 -7.74 17.47
N ASP A 471 -37.37 -8.31 16.86
CA ASP A 471 -37.49 -9.76 16.66
C ASP A 471 -36.31 -10.31 15.85
N GLU A 472 -35.94 -9.66 14.74
CA GLU A 472 -34.78 -10.08 13.95
C GLU A 472 -33.46 -9.92 14.72
N ALA A 473 -33.28 -8.82 15.45
CA ALA A 473 -32.10 -8.63 16.30
C ALA A 473 -31.96 -9.74 17.36
N ILE A 474 -33.08 -10.15 17.99
CA ILE A 474 -33.11 -11.22 18.99
C ILE A 474 -32.87 -12.60 18.34
N LYS A 475 -33.39 -12.84 17.14
CA LYS A 475 -33.10 -14.08 16.39
C LYS A 475 -31.61 -14.23 16.09
N LEU A 476 -30.96 -13.13 15.72
CA LEU A 476 -29.52 -13.10 15.44
C LEU A 476 -28.67 -13.20 16.72
N ASN A 477 -29.13 -12.60 17.82
CA ASN A 477 -28.48 -12.71 19.13
C ASN A 477 -29.51 -12.91 20.25
N ILE A 478 -29.68 -14.16 20.67
CA ILE A 478 -30.61 -14.56 21.73
C ILE A 478 -30.25 -14.03 23.12
N ARG A 479 -29.05 -13.45 23.30
CA ARG A 479 -28.59 -12.84 24.56
C ARG A 479 -28.60 -11.31 24.52
N TYR A 480 -29.36 -10.72 23.60
CA TYR A 480 -29.40 -9.27 23.41
C TYR A 480 -30.44 -8.62 24.34
N ASP A 481 -30.09 -8.43 25.61
CA ASP A 481 -30.98 -7.92 26.68
C ASP A 481 -31.63 -6.57 26.32
N SER A 482 -30.88 -5.64 25.74
CA SER A 482 -31.43 -4.34 25.32
C SER A 482 -32.46 -4.46 24.18
N ALA A 483 -32.36 -5.47 23.31
CA ALA A 483 -33.36 -5.71 22.26
C ALA A 483 -34.67 -6.24 22.84
N PHE A 484 -34.60 -7.15 23.83
CA PHE A 484 -35.79 -7.57 24.59
C PHE A 484 -36.43 -6.37 25.30
N SER A 485 -35.66 -5.58 26.05
CA SER A 485 -36.19 -4.40 26.75
C SER A 485 -36.86 -3.41 25.79
N ASN A 486 -36.25 -3.12 24.64
CA ASN A 486 -36.80 -2.18 23.67
C ASN A 486 -38.02 -2.72 22.92
N ARG A 487 -38.08 -4.04 22.66
CA ARG A 487 -39.30 -4.68 22.15
C ARG A 487 -40.42 -4.63 23.18
N GLY A 488 -40.10 -4.84 24.44
CA GLY A 488 -41.02 -4.66 25.56
C GLY A 488 -41.58 -3.24 25.62
N LEU A 489 -40.74 -2.21 25.41
CA LEU A 489 -41.17 -0.81 25.35
C LEU A 489 -42.15 -0.58 24.19
N ALA A 490 -41.87 -1.11 23.01
CA ALA A 490 -42.77 -1.01 21.87
C ALA A 490 -44.12 -1.71 22.14
N TYR A 491 -44.12 -2.88 22.79
CA TYR A 491 -45.35 -3.54 23.24
C TYR A 491 -46.13 -2.72 24.28
N SER A 492 -45.44 -2.10 25.24
CA SER A 492 -46.07 -1.20 26.22
C SER A 492 -46.79 -0.03 25.54
N HIS A 493 -46.18 0.57 24.52
CA HIS A 493 -46.81 1.66 23.75
C HIS A 493 -48.07 1.24 22.98
N LEU A 494 -48.16 -0.04 22.61
CA LEU A 494 -49.35 -0.64 22.00
C LEU A 494 -50.36 -1.15 23.04
N GLY A 495 -50.13 -0.92 24.34
CA GLY A 495 -50.98 -1.44 25.43
C GLY A 495 -50.90 -2.96 25.63
N GLN A 496 -49.91 -3.63 25.02
CA GLN A 496 -49.72 -5.08 25.10
C GLN A 496 -48.89 -5.45 26.33
N TRP A 497 -49.37 -5.06 27.51
CA TRP A 497 -48.62 -5.10 28.78
C TRP A 497 -48.10 -6.49 29.17
N GLN A 498 -48.85 -7.56 28.87
CA GLN A 498 -48.40 -8.93 29.16
C GLN A 498 -47.17 -9.34 28.33
N ARG A 499 -47.15 -8.95 27.04
CA ARG A 499 -46.00 -9.22 26.16
C ARG A 499 -44.80 -8.37 26.57
N ALA A 500 -45.05 -7.10 26.90
CA ALA A 500 -44.02 -6.23 27.44
C ALA A 500 -43.37 -6.81 28.70
N LYS A 501 -44.18 -7.27 29.66
CA LYS A 501 -43.70 -7.92 30.88
C LYS A 501 -42.85 -9.16 30.60
N ALA A 502 -43.25 -10.00 29.64
CA ALA A 502 -42.48 -11.18 29.25
C ALA A 502 -41.10 -10.81 28.68
N ASP A 503 -41.03 -9.76 27.85
CA ASP A 503 -39.77 -9.26 27.30
C ASP A 503 -38.86 -8.65 28.38
N TYR A 504 -39.43 -7.85 29.31
CA TYR A 504 -38.64 -7.32 30.42
C TYR A 504 -38.12 -8.42 31.35
N ASN A 505 -38.89 -9.49 31.58
CA ASN A 505 -38.41 -10.65 32.34
C ASN A 505 -37.16 -11.24 31.69
N GLU A 506 -37.15 -11.39 30.37
CA GLU A 506 -36.02 -11.95 29.66
C GLU A 506 -34.82 -11.01 29.65
N ALA A 507 -35.04 -9.70 29.48
CA ALA A 507 -33.98 -8.69 29.61
C ALA A 507 -33.32 -8.72 30.99
N ILE A 508 -34.12 -8.81 32.06
CA ILE A 508 -33.63 -8.91 33.46
C ILE A 508 -32.91 -10.25 33.70
N ARG A 509 -33.42 -11.36 33.13
CA ARG A 509 -32.78 -12.68 33.25
C ARG A 509 -31.39 -12.68 32.62
N LEU A 510 -31.23 -11.99 31.48
CA LEU A 510 -29.96 -11.85 30.77
C LEU A 510 -29.02 -10.86 31.46
N ASN A 511 -29.56 -9.74 31.98
CA ASN A 511 -28.81 -8.70 32.68
C ASN A 511 -29.51 -8.29 33.99
N PRO A 512 -29.17 -8.94 35.12
CA PRO A 512 -29.75 -8.63 36.43
C PRO A 512 -29.40 -7.24 36.98
N GLN A 513 -28.46 -6.51 36.37
CA GLN A 513 -28.12 -5.13 36.77
C GLN A 513 -28.84 -4.08 35.92
N TYR A 514 -29.80 -4.48 35.11
CA TYR A 514 -30.49 -3.59 34.19
C TYR A 514 -31.64 -2.81 34.87
N ALA A 515 -31.31 -1.78 35.63
CA ALA A 515 -32.27 -0.96 36.40
C ALA A 515 -33.47 -0.48 35.56
N GLN A 516 -33.22 -0.05 34.31
CA GLN A 516 -34.28 0.40 33.41
C GLN A 516 -35.28 -0.72 33.06
N ALA A 517 -34.84 -1.97 32.92
CA ALA A 517 -35.73 -3.09 32.61
C ALA A 517 -36.64 -3.42 33.80
N PHE A 518 -36.13 -3.35 35.03
CA PHE A 518 -36.97 -3.44 36.24
C PHE A 518 -38.00 -2.32 36.29
N TYR A 519 -37.58 -1.07 36.11
CA TYR A 519 -38.50 0.07 36.05
C TYR A 519 -39.60 -0.11 34.99
N ASN A 520 -39.23 -0.51 33.77
CA ASN A 520 -40.19 -0.72 32.69
C ASN A 520 -41.14 -1.91 32.97
N ARG A 521 -40.65 -2.97 33.63
CA ARG A 521 -41.49 -4.08 34.09
C ARG A 521 -42.48 -3.63 35.18
N GLY A 522 -42.05 -2.77 36.10
CA GLY A 522 -42.90 -2.15 37.10
C GLY A 522 -44.00 -1.30 36.47
N LEU A 523 -43.69 -0.50 35.44
CA LEU A 523 -44.70 0.24 34.68
C LEU A 523 -45.71 -0.69 33.99
N ALA A 524 -45.25 -1.78 33.37
CA ALA A 524 -46.16 -2.77 32.80
C ALA A 524 -47.03 -3.43 33.89
N GLY A 525 -46.48 -3.66 35.09
CA GLY A 525 -47.20 -4.10 36.27
C GLY A 525 -48.30 -3.13 36.69
N LEU A 526 -48.05 -1.82 36.70
CA LEU A 526 -49.07 -0.79 36.95
C LEU A 526 -50.21 -0.86 35.91
N GLY A 527 -49.87 -0.99 34.62
CA GLY A 527 -50.85 -1.15 33.54
C GLY A 527 -51.69 -2.43 33.67
N LEU A 528 -51.12 -3.48 34.26
CA LEU A 528 -51.79 -4.74 34.59
C LEU A 528 -52.47 -4.74 35.96
N THR A 529 -52.46 -3.64 36.70
CA THR A 529 -52.96 -3.53 38.09
C THR A 529 -52.28 -4.48 39.10
N GLN A 530 -51.05 -4.91 38.79
CA GLN A 530 -50.22 -5.78 39.64
C GLN A 530 -49.30 -4.95 40.54
N PHE A 531 -49.89 -4.27 41.52
CA PHE A 531 -49.20 -3.23 42.28
C PHE A 531 -48.06 -3.75 43.16
N GLU A 532 -48.21 -4.91 43.82
CA GLU A 532 -47.15 -5.51 44.65
C GLU A 532 -45.90 -5.85 43.83
N GLY A 533 -46.09 -6.47 42.66
CA GLY A 533 -45.00 -6.79 41.75
C GLY A 533 -44.33 -5.53 41.21
N ALA A 534 -45.13 -4.50 40.89
CA ALA A 534 -44.60 -3.21 40.45
C ALA A 534 -43.74 -2.53 41.53
N ILE A 535 -44.18 -2.54 42.79
CA ILE A 535 -43.40 -2.00 43.92
C ILE A 535 -42.07 -2.72 44.04
N SER A 536 -42.06 -4.06 44.03
CA SER A 536 -40.82 -4.84 44.09
C SER A 536 -39.88 -4.52 42.93
N ASP A 537 -40.41 -4.34 41.72
CA ASP A 537 -39.60 -3.97 40.55
C ASP A 537 -39.00 -2.56 40.68
N PHE A 538 -39.76 -1.59 41.20
CA PHE A 538 -39.23 -0.26 41.44
C PHE A 538 -38.21 -0.25 42.59
N ASP A 539 -38.38 -1.07 43.62
CA ASP A 539 -37.40 -1.27 44.70
C ASP A 539 -36.05 -1.73 44.13
N GLU A 540 -36.07 -2.75 43.26
CA GLU A 540 -34.85 -3.24 42.59
C GLU A 540 -34.22 -2.17 41.67
N ALA A 541 -35.05 -1.45 40.90
CA ALA A 541 -34.56 -0.37 40.04
C ALA A 541 -33.87 0.75 40.84
N ILE A 542 -34.43 1.13 42.00
CA ILE A 542 -33.86 2.12 42.93
C ILE A 542 -32.61 1.56 43.60
N GLY A 543 -32.61 0.28 43.99
CA GLY A 543 -31.44 -0.39 44.58
C GLY A 543 -30.24 -0.43 43.63
N LEU A 544 -30.48 -0.62 42.34
CA LEU A 544 -29.45 -0.59 41.29
C LEU A 544 -29.01 0.84 40.94
N PHE A 545 -29.94 1.80 40.93
CA PHE A 545 -29.64 3.21 40.66
C PHE A 545 -30.35 4.14 41.66
N LEU A 546 -29.64 4.53 42.73
CA LEU A 546 -30.22 5.32 43.83
C LEU A 546 -30.79 6.69 43.42
N LYS A 547 -30.33 7.25 42.30
CA LYS A 547 -30.82 8.54 41.78
C LYS A 547 -31.89 8.36 40.69
N PHE A 548 -32.54 7.20 40.62
CA PHE A 548 -33.58 6.92 39.63
C PHE A 548 -34.90 7.60 39.98
N GLN A 549 -34.97 8.91 39.75
CA GLN A 549 -36.15 9.73 40.09
C GLN A 549 -37.46 9.17 39.54
N ALA A 550 -37.49 8.70 38.29
CA ALA A 550 -38.71 8.14 37.69
C ALA A 550 -39.19 6.86 38.40
N ALA A 551 -38.28 6.04 38.95
CA ALA A 551 -38.64 4.85 39.70
C ALA A 551 -39.30 5.18 41.05
N TYR A 552 -38.87 6.25 41.72
CA TYR A 552 -39.57 6.78 42.90
C TYR A 552 -40.99 7.23 42.55
N VAL A 553 -41.17 7.98 41.45
CA VAL A 553 -42.52 8.36 41.00
C VAL A 553 -43.37 7.12 40.69
N GLY A 554 -42.82 6.13 39.99
CA GLY A 554 -43.51 4.88 39.68
C GLY A 554 -43.94 4.12 40.94
N ARG A 555 -43.05 3.99 41.93
CA ARG A 555 -43.34 3.32 43.21
C ARG A 555 -44.36 4.09 44.05
N GLY A 556 -44.25 5.41 44.09
CA GLY A 556 -45.24 6.28 44.74
C GLY A 556 -46.63 6.14 44.12
N ILE A 557 -46.73 6.05 42.78
CA ILE A 557 -48.00 5.77 42.10
C ILE A 557 -48.55 4.40 42.51
N ALA A 558 -47.70 3.37 42.58
CA ALA A 558 -48.10 2.04 43.01
C ALA A 558 -48.64 2.03 44.46
N TYR A 559 -47.95 2.70 45.39
CA TYR A 559 -48.39 2.86 46.77
C TYR A 559 -49.72 3.60 46.87
N TYR A 560 -49.88 4.71 46.14
CA TYR A 560 -51.13 5.45 46.11
C TYR A 560 -52.31 4.58 45.61
N ARG A 561 -52.10 3.78 44.56
CA ARG A 561 -53.14 2.88 44.03
C ARG A 561 -53.53 1.77 45.01
N LYS A 562 -52.63 1.39 45.92
CA LYS A 562 -52.92 0.51 47.05
C LYS A 562 -53.57 1.23 48.25
N GLY A 563 -53.74 2.54 48.19
CA GLY A 563 -54.25 3.37 49.30
C GLY A 563 -53.19 3.68 50.38
N GLN A 564 -51.91 3.40 50.11
CA GLN A 564 -50.80 3.66 51.04
C GLN A 564 -50.25 5.07 50.81
N CYS A 565 -51.07 6.08 51.13
CA CYS A 565 -50.83 7.46 50.72
C CYS A 565 -49.61 8.10 51.42
N GLU A 566 -49.29 7.73 52.65
CA GLU A 566 -48.08 8.20 53.35
C GLU A 566 -46.79 7.74 52.66
N LEU A 567 -46.73 6.46 52.24
CA LEU A 567 -45.59 5.91 51.51
C LEU A 567 -45.44 6.59 50.14
N ALA A 568 -46.57 6.83 49.46
CA ALA A 568 -46.58 7.55 48.20
C ALA A 568 -46.01 8.98 48.34
N ILE A 569 -46.42 9.72 49.37
CA ILE A 569 -45.88 11.06 49.67
C ILE A 569 -44.37 11.02 49.91
N GLY A 570 -43.87 10.00 50.64
CA GLY A 570 -42.44 9.80 50.86
C GLY A 570 -41.67 9.66 49.55
N ASP A 571 -42.15 8.79 48.65
CA ASP A 571 -41.52 8.57 47.34
C ASP A 571 -41.59 9.79 46.42
N PHE A 572 -42.72 10.49 46.36
CA PHE A 572 -42.81 11.71 45.57
C PHE A 572 -41.92 12.83 46.11
N SER A 573 -41.79 12.93 47.44
CA SER A 573 -40.88 13.90 48.06
C SER A 573 -39.42 13.60 47.75
N GLU A 574 -39.04 12.33 47.71
CA GLU A 574 -37.70 11.92 47.29
C GLU A 574 -37.46 12.19 45.80
N ALA A 575 -38.46 11.96 44.95
CA ALA A 575 -38.39 12.32 43.53
C ALA A 575 -38.18 13.83 43.32
N ILE A 576 -38.88 14.68 44.09
CA ILE A 576 -38.73 16.15 44.09
C ILE A 576 -37.35 16.55 44.64
N ARG A 577 -36.84 15.84 45.66
CA ARG A 577 -35.50 16.09 46.20
C ARG A 577 -34.40 15.81 45.17
N LEU A 578 -34.55 14.75 44.37
CA LEU A 578 -33.60 14.38 43.32
C LEU A 578 -33.62 15.35 42.13
N LYS A 579 -34.82 15.80 41.75
CA LYS A 579 -35.01 16.81 40.70
C LYS A 579 -35.98 17.89 41.23
N PRO A 580 -35.44 18.98 41.80
CA PRO A 580 -36.26 20.10 42.20
C PRO A 580 -37.06 20.61 41.00
N ILE A 581 -38.34 20.94 41.22
CA ILE A 581 -39.26 21.41 40.18
C ILE A 581 -39.61 20.30 39.17
N ASP A 582 -40.08 19.16 39.68
CA ASP A 582 -40.75 18.13 38.90
C ASP A 582 -42.28 18.26 39.06
N ALA A 583 -42.92 18.89 38.08
CA ALA A 583 -44.37 19.11 38.09
C ALA A 583 -45.18 17.80 38.18
N THR A 584 -44.65 16.69 37.64
CA THR A 584 -45.31 15.39 37.71
C THR A 584 -45.25 14.84 39.13
N ALA A 585 -44.09 14.91 39.78
CA ALA A 585 -43.94 14.46 41.17
C ALA A 585 -44.73 15.34 42.14
N LEU A 586 -44.72 16.66 41.96
CA LEU A 586 -45.52 17.62 42.75
C LEU A 586 -47.02 17.34 42.61
N GLY A 587 -47.52 17.21 41.39
CA GLY A 587 -48.94 16.92 41.17
C GLY A 587 -49.37 15.57 41.76
N ASN A 588 -48.54 14.53 41.63
CA ASN A 588 -48.81 13.24 42.24
C ASN A 588 -48.76 13.30 43.78
N ARG A 589 -47.87 14.10 44.36
CA ARG A 589 -47.81 14.32 45.81
C ARG A 589 -49.03 15.10 46.32
N ALA A 590 -49.48 16.12 45.60
CA ALA A 590 -50.70 16.86 45.92
C ALA A 590 -51.95 15.95 45.95
N VAL A 591 -52.03 15.02 44.99
CA VAL A 591 -53.07 13.99 44.96
C VAL A 591 -52.98 13.07 46.17
N ALA A 592 -51.77 12.63 46.53
CA ALA A 592 -51.55 11.79 47.70
C ALA A 592 -51.86 12.53 49.03
N TYR A 593 -51.57 13.83 49.13
CA TYR A 593 -52.00 14.67 50.26
C TYR A 593 -53.52 14.77 50.37
N THR A 594 -54.21 14.88 49.23
CA THR A 594 -55.68 14.91 49.20
C THR A 594 -56.29 13.60 49.72
N CYS A 595 -55.65 12.45 49.45
CA CYS A 595 -56.05 11.15 50.03
C CYS A 595 -56.00 11.12 51.57
N LEU A 596 -55.07 11.86 52.18
CA LEU A 596 -54.94 11.98 53.64
C LEU A 596 -55.79 13.13 54.23
N GLY A 597 -56.53 13.87 53.41
CA GLY A 597 -57.25 15.07 53.84
C GLY A 597 -56.35 16.28 54.10
N GLU A 598 -55.06 16.22 53.73
CA GLU A 598 -54.09 17.31 53.88
C GLU A 598 -54.23 18.34 52.75
N HIS A 599 -55.45 18.90 52.61
CA HIS A 599 -55.82 19.72 51.46
C HIS A 599 -54.97 20.98 51.29
N GLN A 600 -54.41 21.55 52.37
CA GLN A 600 -53.57 22.75 52.26
C GLN A 600 -52.23 22.43 51.61
N LYS A 601 -51.58 21.32 52.00
CA LYS A 601 -50.32 20.89 51.36
C LYS A 601 -50.54 20.52 49.90
N ALA A 602 -51.70 19.94 49.57
CA ALA A 602 -52.08 19.71 48.17
C ALA A 602 -52.20 21.01 47.37
N ILE A 603 -52.78 22.06 47.94
CA ILE A 603 -52.85 23.39 47.31
C ILE A 603 -51.46 23.97 47.14
N ASP A 604 -50.59 23.88 48.15
CA ASP A 604 -49.22 24.41 48.10
C ASP A 604 -48.40 23.74 46.97
N ASP A 605 -48.53 22.42 46.81
CA ASP A 605 -47.89 21.68 45.70
C ASP A 605 -48.46 22.10 44.33
N TRP A 606 -49.77 22.32 44.22
CA TRP A 606 -50.38 22.80 42.97
C TRP A 606 -50.01 24.26 42.66
N ASP A 607 -49.84 25.10 43.68
CA ASP A 607 -49.34 26.46 43.53
C ASP A 607 -47.91 26.45 42.94
N GLU A 608 -47.07 25.51 43.36
CA GLU A 608 -45.73 25.33 42.80
C GLU A 608 -45.78 24.88 41.33
N VAL A 609 -46.66 23.93 40.98
CA VAL A 609 -46.88 23.50 39.58
C VAL A 609 -47.33 24.67 38.71
N ILE A 610 -48.31 25.45 39.16
CA ILE A 610 -48.85 26.61 38.44
C ILE A 610 -47.81 27.73 38.33
N GLY A 611 -47.00 27.93 39.38
CA GLY A 611 -45.89 28.88 39.36
C GLY A 611 -44.84 28.56 38.29
N PHE A 612 -44.66 27.28 37.96
CA PHE A 612 -43.79 26.84 36.88
C PHE A 612 -44.48 26.87 35.50
N ASN A 613 -45.74 26.43 35.42
CA ASN A 613 -46.53 26.44 34.21
C ASN A 613 -47.92 27.05 34.46
N ALA A 614 -48.05 28.34 34.17
CA ALA A 614 -49.31 29.08 34.32
C ALA A 614 -50.37 28.70 33.27
N GLU A 615 -50.03 27.90 32.26
CA GLU A 615 -50.96 27.42 31.23
C GLU A 615 -51.31 25.93 31.44
N ASP A 616 -51.18 25.42 32.67
CA ASP A 616 -51.57 24.05 33.03
C ASP A 616 -53.03 23.99 33.53
N ASP A 617 -53.98 23.77 32.62
CA ASP A 617 -55.40 23.68 32.97
C ASP A 617 -55.72 22.54 33.95
N PHE A 618 -54.93 21.46 33.91
CA PHE A 618 -55.09 20.34 34.82
C PHE A 618 -54.69 20.71 36.25
N ALA A 619 -53.61 21.48 36.43
CA ALA A 619 -53.18 21.96 37.74
C ALA A 619 -54.22 22.91 38.36
N TYR A 620 -54.77 23.86 37.58
CA TYR A 620 -55.87 24.72 38.04
C TYR A 620 -57.11 23.91 38.44
N ASN A 621 -57.57 22.99 37.58
CA ASN A 621 -58.72 22.15 37.91
C ASN A 621 -58.45 21.29 39.17
N SER A 622 -57.23 20.78 39.35
CA SER A 622 -56.86 19.97 40.51
C SER A 622 -56.75 20.80 41.81
N ARG A 623 -56.22 22.02 41.75
CA ARG A 623 -56.21 22.96 42.88
C ARG A 623 -57.62 23.41 43.25
N GLY A 624 -58.48 23.65 42.25
CA GLY A 624 -59.89 23.95 42.44
C GLY A 624 -60.61 22.84 43.22
N LEU A 625 -60.36 21.57 42.90
CA LEU A 625 -60.88 20.42 43.65
C LEU A 625 -60.37 20.37 45.10
N ALA A 626 -59.10 20.71 45.34
CA ALA A 626 -58.56 20.83 46.69
C ALA A 626 -59.24 21.98 47.47
N TYR A 627 -59.52 23.11 46.84
CA TYR A 627 -60.30 24.21 47.43
C TYR A 627 -61.74 23.81 47.75
N VAL A 628 -62.41 23.03 46.88
CA VAL A 628 -63.74 22.46 47.18
C VAL A 628 -63.67 21.60 48.44
N SER A 629 -62.64 20.78 48.59
CA SER A 629 -62.46 19.90 49.75
C SER A 629 -62.23 20.68 51.06
N GLN A 630 -61.72 21.92 50.98
CA GLN A 630 -61.64 22.86 52.11
C GLN A 630 -62.92 23.70 52.33
N GLY A 631 -63.95 23.56 51.49
CA GLY A 631 -65.14 24.42 51.52
C GLY A 631 -64.92 25.83 50.96
N LYS A 632 -63.77 26.10 50.32
CA LYS A 632 -63.43 27.41 49.73
C LYS A 632 -64.01 27.54 48.31
N HIS A 633 -65.35 27.47 48.21
CA HIS A 633 -66.07 27.38 46.94
C HIS A 633 -65.82 28.54 45.97
N GLU A 634 -65.69 29.79 46.45
CA GLU A 634 -65.38 30.93 45.58
C GLU A 634 -63.98 30.84 44.94
N ARG A 635 -62.96 30.39 45.71
CA ARG A 635 -61.62 30.17 45.16
C ARG A 635 -61.61 29.01 44.16
N ALA A 636 -62.33 27.94 44.47
CA ALA A 636 -62.47 26.82 43.56
C ALA A 636 -63.10 27.24 42.22
N LYS A 637 -64.12 28.10 42.26
CA LYS A 637 -64.75 28.63 41.04
C LYS A 637 -63.75 29.38 40.16
N LEU A 638 -62.93 30.26 40.75
CA LEU A 638 -61.88 30.99 40.01
C LEU A 638 -60.88 30.06 39.33
N ASP A 639 -60.46 28.98 40.01
CA ASP A 639 -59.56 27.99 39.44
C ASP A 639 -60.22 27.21 38.28
N PHE A 640 -61.51 26.86 38.39
CA PHE A 640 -62.21 26.22 37.28
C PHE A 640 -62.47 27.19 36.12
N ASP A 641 -62.72 28.47 36.41
CA ASP A 641 -62.80 29.51 35.38
C ASP A 641 -61.50 29.55 34.57
N GLU A 642 -60.37 29.60 35.26
CA GLU A 642 -59.05 29.64 34.63
C GLU A 642 -58.73 28.36 33.85
N ALA A 643 -59.04 27.17 34.40
CA ALA A 643 -58.88 25.91 33.69
C ALA A 643 -59.68 25.88 32.37
N THR A 644 -60.93 26.34 32.38
CA THR A 644 -61.76 26.40 31.15
C THR A 644 -61.35 27.53 30.19
N ARG A 645 -60.68 28.58 30.70
CA ARG A 645 -60.11 29.66 29.88
C ARG A 645 -58.88 29.16 29.12
N ILE A 646 -57.97 28.48 29.81
CA ILE A 646 -56.75 27.89 29.24
C ILE A 646 -57.12 26.79 28.26
N ASN A 647 -57.99 25.86 28.67
CA ASN A 647 -58.43 24.75 27.85
C ASN A 647 -59.97 24.66 27.80
N PRO A 648 -60.59 25.26 26.76
CA PRO A 648 -62.03 25.13 26.53
C PRO A 648 -62.51 23.68 26.27
N GLY A 649 -61.60 22.72 26.08
CA GLY A 649 -61.88 21.29 25.97
C GLY A 649 -61.76 20.52 27.29
N ASN A 650 -61.52 21.18 28.43
CA ASN A 650 -61.48 20.51 29.72
C ASN A 650 -62.91 20.29 30.27
N CYS A 651 -63.51 19.16 29.87
CA CYS A 651 -64.88 18.83 30.26
C CYS A 651 -65.05 18.67 31.78
N ASP A 652 -64.02 18.14 32.47
CA ASP A 652 -64.04 17.94 33.92
C ASP A 652 -64.14 19.27 34.67
N ALA A 653 -63.43 20.30 34.19
CA ALA A 653 -63.47 21.64 34.76
C ALA A 653 -64.87 22.26 34.66
N TYR A 654 -65.59 22.06 33.55
CA TYR A 654 -66.99 22.49 33.43
C TYR A 654 -67.89 21.79 34.45
N PHE A 655 -67.82 20.46 34.57
CA PHE A 655 -68.64 19.74 35.55
C PHE A 655 -68.29 20.12 37.00
N ASN A 656 -67.02 20.32 37.30
CA ASN A 656 -66.58 20.75 38.61
C ASN A 656 -67.04 22.19 38.92
N ARG A 657 -66.96 23.10 37.96
CA ARG A 657 -67.49 24.47 38.10
C ARG A 657 -69.01 24.48 38.27
N ALA A 658 -69.74 23.65 37.52
CA ALA A 658 -71.18 23.51 37.67
C ALA A 658 -71.57 23.13 39.11
N ARG A 659 -70.88 22.12 39.68
CA ARG A 659 -71.10 21.68 41.06
C ARG A 659 -70.86 22.80 42.08
N VAL A 660 -69.82 23.61 41.86
CA VAL A 660 -69.53 24.77 42.71
C VAL A 660 -70.58 25.87 42.53
N ASN A 661 -71.00 26.15 41.30
CA ASN A 661 -72.05 27.15 41.01
C ASN A 661 -73.38 26.80 41.68
N PHE A 662 -73.83 25.54 41.64
CA PHE A 662 -75.02 25.11 42.38
C PHE A 662 -74.88 25.28 43.89
N THR A 663 -73.68 25.00 44.43
CA THR A 663 -73.40 25.17 45.87
C THR A 663 -73.43 26.64 46.28
N LEU A 664 -73.05 27.55 45.38
CA LEU A 664 -73.09 29.01 45.57
C LEU A 664 -74.45 29.64 45.23
N GLY A 665 -75.45 28.86 44.80
CA GLY A 665 -76.78 29.34 44.39
C GLY A 665 -76.84 29.97 42.98
N ASN A 666 -75.80 29.77 42.16
CA ASN A 666 -75.69 30.27 40.78
C ASN A 666 -76.27 29.26 39.77
N ASP A 667 -77.53 28.85 39.93
CA ASP A 667 -78.14 27.72 39.20
C ASP A 667 -78.14 27.87 37.67
N SER A 668 -78.30 29.10 37.17
CA SER A 668 -78.28 29.40 35.74
C SER A 668 -76.89 29.12 35.12
N GLU A 669 -75.81 29.56 35.78
CA GLU A 669 -74.45 29.29 35.34
C GLU A 669 -74.08 27.82 35.52
N GLY A 670 -74.53 27.19 36.61
CA GLY A 670 -74.38 25.75 36.82
C GLY A 670 -74.98 24.92 35.68
N THR A 671 -76.20 25.25 35.24
CA THR A 671 -76.89 24.56 34.13
C THR A 671 -76.18 24.77 32.79
N LYS A 672 -75.67 25.99 32.53
CA LYS A 672 -74.85 26.27 31.34
C LYS A 672 -73.58 25.43 31.31
N ASP A 673 -72.91 25.28 32.46
CA ASP A 673 -71.69 24.49 32.57
C ASP A 673 -71.92 23.00 32.37
N ILE A 674 -73.03 22.43 32.88
CA ILE A 674 -73.42 21.04 32.57
C ILE A 674 -73.57 20.86 31.06
N THR A 675 -74.31 21.76 30.40
CA THR A 675 -74.55 21.70 28.95
C THR A 675 -73.22 21.75 28.17
N LYS A 676 -72.30 22.63 28.57
CA LYS A 676 -70.97 22.72 27.95
C LYS A 676 -70.12 21.48 28.21
N GLY A 677 -70.15 20.94 29.42
CA GLY A 677 -69.45 19.71 29.79
C GLY A 677 -69.91 18.53 28.94
N GLU A 678 -71.22 18.34 28.75
CA GLU A 678 -71.79 17.29 27.90
C GLU A 678 -71.42 17.46 26.42
N GLN A 679 -71.48 18.69 25.90
CA GLN A 679 -71.03 18.99 24.54
C GLN A 679 -69.54 18.69 24.35
N CYS A 680 -68.72 19.01 25.34
CA CYS A 680 -67.30 18.72 25.35
C CYS A 680 -67.04 17.20 25.31
N GLU A 681 -67.71 16.41 26.15
CA GLU A 681 -67.58 14.94 26.14
C GLU A 681 -68.03 14.32 24.82
N SER A 682 -69.10 14.83 24.19
CA SER A 682 -69.58 14.31 22.92
C SER A 682 -68.61 14.46 21.74
N ARG A 683 -67.62 15.35 21.86
CA ARG A 683 -66.58 15.60 20.85
C ARG A 683 -65.31 14.79 21.08
N ARG A 684 -65.19 14.15 22.25
CA ARG A 684 -64.03 13.37 22.70
C ARG A 684 -64.20 11.91 22.29
#